data_AF-W5J1Y3-F1
#
_entry.id   AF-W5J1Y3-F1
#
_cell.length_a   1.000
_cell.length_b   1.000
_cell.length_c   1.000
_cell.angle_alpha   90.00
_cell.angle_beta   90.00
_cell.angle_gamma   90.00
#
_symmetry.space_group_name_H-M   'P 1'
#
loop_
_entity.id
_entity.type
_entity.pdbx_description
1 polymer ?
#
loop_
_entity_poly.entity_id
_entity_poly.type
_entity_poly.pdbx_seq_one_letter_code
_entity_poly.pdbx_strand_id
1 'polypeptide(L)'
;MNRFAEKKYTAITSELYAVSLTPETKRKLMERIRRKVLDQQDQPVTESVPIICKYLNQCFEPKLDSIRVAMPIILHLLSHLGNEQPVIESYSKLLSYVPAVIDSSNASELTSYMQRVSKLALENGQVAFRTFPLIATKCILMLVHRMPIKSWPERKIIHHALRSTLSWYKVAPETYRQCGFGMLIRSAISSVDRLQDDTDAMIKELIALVHHLFGVFYIAHHRLEVHPVDVLLRSAYDRIFARLITDWTDRRRYYGMLLSVLYDLLKRQISGFLKLEIVRSLSEAIGGGGGIRRLLRFLYMGQDLQDDDSAATRTTLQRMKTIMTLILAQALYRYESEQDGQRLRDLLASIEQMINTVDLGELIDARFICLRIPREKLKLEALCLTFIVRHLELLEGGVVAGTRLELDYVYNLVASVNVIHRKRWTVPQFLVKHFIEGLSRFSHHEAIRENVPNLEPLLEAILPSMPDHVPGQPLTVNIFGRLPVTIERIQWIKLQPRGMRQQLIVQQQLEFLQEGTVGLFDERILTTLQSTISTDTLFLALFGSHITNRGRFCASLLLSKRALSGTRLARVHNNIRRNLSHRPSDQWLDLIRAIYGSVDGLDRTSKRALLAQLGDVLLPGESDEQVSIIFELRARLLISLLSTDGKEGRVSMQAESFGCASNGITSSGEIEPLTKKRKL
;
A
#
# COMPACT_ATOMS: atom_id res chain seq x y z
N MET A 1 12.03 23.24 -65.75
CA MET A 1 13.43 23.00 -65.32
C MET A 1 13.62 21.80 -64.37
N ASN A 2 12.63 20.92 -64.15
CA ASN A 2 12.70 19.86 -63.10
C ASN A 2 13.12 18.44 -63.54
N ARG A 3 13.36 18.16 -64.82
CA ARG A 3 13.76 16.79 -65.25
C ARG A 3 15.24 16.44 -64.98
N PHE A 4 16.10 17.44 -64.77
CA PHE A 4 17.53 17.21 -64.52
C PHE A 4 17.84 16.87 -63.05
N ALA A 5 17.07 17.40 -62.09
CA ALA A 5 17.21 17.02 -60.67
C ALA A 5 16.71 15.59 -60.42
N GLU A 6 15.57 15.20 -61.00
CA GLU A 6 15.05 13.83 -60.97
C GLU A 6 15.98 12.82 -61.67
N LYS A 7 16.60 13.16 -62.81
CA LYS A 7 17.58 12.29 -63.48
C LYS A 7 18.88 12.11 -62.67
N LYS A 8 19.32 13.13 -61.94
CA LYS A 8 20.52 13.05 -61.09
C LYS A 8 20.25 12.25 -59.80
N TYR A 9 19.03 12.30 -59.28
CA TYR A 9 18.60 11.44 -58.17
C TYR A 9 18.32 10.00 -58.62
N THR A 10 17.76 9.79 -59.81
CA THR A 10 17.48 8.43 -60.30
C THR A 10 18.75 7.65 -60.67
N ALA A 11 19.79 8.32 -61.18
CA ALA A 11 21.10 7.70 -61.39
C ALA A 11 21.76 7.24 -60.09
N ILE A 12 21.54 7.96 -58.98
CA ILE A 12 21.96 7.53 -57.63
C ILE A 12 21.04 6.42 -57.08
N THR A 13 19.77 6.35 -57.52
CA THR A 13 18.86 5.27 -57.10
C THR A 13 19.19 3.93 -57.77
N SER A 14 19.52 3.85 -59.05
CA SER A 14 19.68 2.54 -59.72
C SER A 14 20.95 1.77 -59.33
N GLU A 15 22.03 2.44 -58.91
CA GLU A 15 23.29 1.77 -58.55
C GLU A 15 23.35 1.26 -57.09
N LEU A 16 22.39 1.64 -56.24
CA LEU A 16 22.45 1.36 -54.79
C LEU A 16 21.45 0.32 -54.28
N TYR A 17 20.50 -0.16 -55.10
CA TYR A 17 19.43 -1.05 -54.64
C TYR A 17 19.75 -2.55 -54.64
N ALA A 18 20.93 -3.00 -55.07
CA ALA A 18 21.20 -4.44 -55.21
C ALA A 18 22.50 -4.97 -54.58
N VAL A 19 23.33 -4.12 -53.96
CA VAL A 19 24.63 -4.54 -53.45
C VAL A 19 24.64 -4.42 -51.93
N SER A 20 25.07 -5.49 -51.24
CA SER A 20 25.50 -5.42 -49.85
C SER A 20 26.61 -4.38 -49.73
N LEU A 21 26.23 -3.14 -49.43
CA LEU A 21 27.18 -2.04 -49.32
C LEU A 21 28.29 -2.44 -48.36
N THR A 22 29.52 -2.38 -48.83
CA THR A 22 30.69 -2.60 -47.99
C THR A 22 30.70 -1.57 -46.85
N PRO A 23 31.28 -1.87 -45.68
CA PRO A 23 31.35 -0.92 -44.57
C PRO A 23 31.94 0.45 -44.96
N GLU A 24 32.87 0.45 -45.92
CA GLU A 24 33.52 1.66 -46.41
C GLU A 24 32.63 2.49 -47.33
N THR A 25 31.82 1.85 -48.19
CA THR A 25 30.83 2.56 -49.02
C THR A 25 29.69 3.14 -48.19
N LYS A 26 29.25 2.42 -47.14
CA LYS A 26 28.30 2.97 -46.15
C LYS A 26 28.84 4.21 -45.46
N ARG A 27 30.11 4.18 -45.01
CA ARG A 27 30.77 5.32 -44.35
C ARG A 27 30.85 6.54 -45.29
N LYS A 28 31.31 6.35 -46.53
CA LYS A 28 31.41 7.42 -47.54
C LYS A 28 30.04 8.00 -47.90
N LEU A 29 29.02 7.16 -48.00
CA LEU A 29 27.64 7.58 -48.28
C LEU A 29 27.06 8.41 -47.12
N MET A 30 27.23 7.95 -45.88
CA MET A 30 26.76 8.64 -44.68
C MET A 30 27.44 10.00 -44.49
N GLU A 31 28.74 10.12 -44.78
CA GLU A 31 29.47 11.40 -44.73
C GLU A 31 29.06 12.36 -45.85
N ARG A 32 28.66 11.82 -47.01
CA ARG A 32 28.10 12.62 -48.11
C ARG A 32 26.72 13.14 -47.77
N ILE A 33 25.89 12.33 -47.10
CA ILE A 33 24.60 12.76 -46.56
C ILE A 33 24.82 13.83 -45.49
N ARG A 34 25.76 13.61 -44.56
CA ARG A 34 26.11 14.56 -43.50
C ARG A 34 26.44 15.94 -44.05
N ARG A 35 27.37 16.03 -45.00
CA ARG A 35 27.73 17.30 -45.65
C ARG A 35 26.54 17.96 -46.32
N LYS A 36 25.76 17.19 -47.09
CA LYS A 36 24.54 17.73 -47.74
C LYS A 36 23.52 18.30 -46.77
N VAL A 37 23.30 17.63 -45.64
CA VAL A 37 22.25 18.00 -44.67
C VAL A 37 22.73 19.10 -43.74
N LEU A 38 23.98 19.05 -43.26
CA LEU A 38 24.49 20.01 -42.27
C LEU A 38 25.06 21.29 -42.90
N ASP A 39 25.51 21.27 -44.16
CA ASP A 39 26.05 22.45 -44.85
C ASP A 39 24.94 23.34 -45.47
N GLN A 40 23.68 22.88 -45.50
CA GLN A 40 22.52 23.62 -46.03
C GLN A 40 21.72 24.32 -44.91
N GLN A 41 22.39 25.11 -44.07
CA GLN A 41 21.81 25.70 -42.84
C GLN A 41 20.58 26.63 -43.03
N ASP A 42 20.27 27.10 -44.25
CA ASP A 42 19.25 28.14 -44.49
C ASP A 42 18.12 27.78 -45.47
N GLN A 43 17.99 26.52 -45.92
CA GLN A 43 16.90 26.11 -46.83
C GLN A 43 16.12 24.91 -46.31
N PRO A 44 14.77 24.96 -46.25
CA PRO A 44 13.96 23.84 -45.78
C PRO A 44 14.09 22.67 -46.76
N VAL A 45 14.80 21.64 -46.34
CA VAL A 45 14.95 20.36 -47.05
C VAL A 45 13.65 19.57 -46.87
N THR A 46 12.51 20.01 -47.39
CA THR A 46 11.22 19.32 -47.17
C THR A 46 11.01 18.17 -48.15
N GLU A 47 11.28 18.35 -49.45
CA GLU A 47 10.93 17.36 -50.49
C GLU A 47 11.84 16.12 -50.55
N SER A 48 13.04 16.16 -49.95
CA SER A 48 14.03 15.07 -50.04
C SER A 48 14.24 14.25 -48.75
N VAL A 49 13.55 14.59 -47.66
CA VAL A 49 13.66 13.90 -46.35
C VAL A 49 13.39 12.39 -46.42
N PRO A 50 12.31 11.91 -47.08
CA PRO A 50 12.03 10.46 -47.11
C PRO A 50 13.13 9.68 -47.83
N ILE A 51 13.71 10.27 -48.87
CA ILE A 51 14.80 9.68 -49.66
C ILE A 51 16.08 9.65 -48.83
N ILE A 52 16.42 10.76 -48.17
CA ILE A 52 17.58 10.85 -47.27
C ILE A 52 17.48 9.79 -46.16
N CYS A 53 16.31 9.69 -45.51
CA CYS A 53 16.01 8.71 -44.47
C CYS A 53 16.18 7.26 -44.96
N LYS A 54 15.68 6.95 -46.17
CA LYS A 54 15.82 5.62 -46.78
C LYS A 54 17.29 5.22 -46.99
N TYR A 55 18.13 6.14 -47.47
CA TYR A 55 19.57 5.91 -47.63
C TYR A 55 20.30 5.83 -46.29
N LEU A 56 19.95 6.72 -45.34
CA LEU A 56 20.50 6.71 -43.99
C LEU A 56 20.27 5.34 -43.32
N ASN A 57 19.07 4.78 -43.47
CA ASN A 57 18.69 3.47 -42.96
C ASN A 57 19.49 2.29 -43.54
N GLN A 58 20.07 2.43 -44.73
CA GLN A 58 20.95 1.42 -45.34
C GLN A 58 22.41 1.55 -44.84
N CYS A 59 22.78 2.73 -44.32
CA CYS A 59 24.13 3.03 -43.85
C CYS A 59 24.36 2.64 -42.38
N PHE A 60 23.31 2.45 -41.59
CA PHE A 60 23.46 2.14 -40.17
C PHE A 60 24.18 0.82 -39.92
N GLU A 61 25.14 0.85 -38.99
CA GLU A 61 25.86 -0.31 -38.48
C GLU A 61 25.77 -0.36 -36.96
N PRO A 62 25.85 -1.55 -36.33
CA PRO A 62 25.95 -1.70 -34.88
C PRO A 62 27.36 -1.32 -34.36
N LYS A 63 27.80 -0.09 -34.65
CA LYS A 63 29.09 0.49 -34.22
C LYS A 63 28.88 1.92 -33.74
N LEU A 64 29.62 2.32 -32.71
CA LEU A 64 29.51 3.67 -32.12
C LEU A 64 29.74 4.79 -33.16
N ASP A 65 30.72 4.63 -34.04
CA ASP A 65 31.01 5.63 -35.08
C ASP A 65 29.84 5.84 -36.06
N SER A 66 29.08 4.78 -36.34
CA SER A 66 27.88 4.90 -37.17
C SER A 66 26.83 5.79 -36.50
N ILE A 67 26.66 5.64 -35.19
CA ILE A 67 25.74 6.44 -34.38
C ILE A 67 26.22 7.89 -34.28
N ARG A 68 27.51 8.12 -34.03
CA ARG A 68 28.10 9.47 -33.91
C ARG A 68 27.92 10.31 -35.16
N VAL A 69 28.00 9.69 -36.34
CA VAL A 69 27.82 10.39 -37.62
C VAL A 69 26.33 10.56 -37.95
N ALA A 70 25.50 9.56 -37.65
CA ALA A 70 24.07 9.59 -37.97
C ALA A 70 23.25 10.52 -37.07
N MET A 71 23.57 10.60 -35.78
CA MET A 71 22.74 11.28 -34.80
C MET A 71 22.65 12.81 -35.00
N PRO A 72 23.73 13.53 -35.37
CA PRO A 72 23.65 14.95 -35.74
C PRO A 72 22.78 15.20 -36.97
N ILE A 73 22.79 14.29 -37.95
CA ILE A 73 21.95 14.37 -39.16
C ILE A 73 20.48 14.28 -38.75
N ILE A 74 20.13 13.30 -37.91
CA ILE A 74 18.77 13.13 -37.40
C ILE A 74 18.32 14.34 -36.58
N LEU A 75 19.17 14.87 -35.70
CA LEU A 75 18.86 16.07 -34.91
C LEU A 75 18.55 17.28 -35.79
N HIS A 76 19.30 17.49 -36.86
CA HIS A 76 19.08 18.58 -37.80
C HIS A 76 17.80 18.39 -38.62
N LEU A 77 17.51 17.16 -39.05
CA LEU A 77 16.26 16.84 -39.76
C LEU A 77 15.03 17.04 -38.86
N LEU A 78 15.13 16.67 -37.58
CA LEU A 78 14.06 16.86 -36.60
C LEU A 78 13.81 18.33 -36.27
N SER A 79 14.83 19.20 -36.32
CA SER A 79 14.67 20.62 -36.00
C SER A 79 14.03 21.45 -37.12
N HIS A 80 13.84 20.88 -38.33
CA HIS A 80 13.35 21.61 -39.51
C HIS A 80 11.90 21.27 -39.91
N LEU A 81 11.11 20.64 -39.03
CA LEU A 81 9.64 20.46 -39.08
C LEU A 81 9.03 19.92 -40.41
N GLY A 82 9.84 19.35 -41.29
CA GLY A 82 9.41 18.80 -42.59
C GLY A 82 9.47 17.27 -42.61
N ASN A 83 8.35 16.60 -42.93
CA ASN A 83 8.29 15.15 -43.14
C ASN A 83 8.81 14.33 -41.93
N GLU A 84 8.16 14.48 -40.79
CA GLU A 84 8.58 13.98 -39.49
C GLU A 84 8.56 12.44 -39.36
N GLN A 85 7.63 11.74 -40.01
CA GLN A 85 7.45 10.30 -39.87
C GLN A 85 8.64 9.45 -40.41
N PRO A 86 9.17 9.69 -41.63
CA PRO A 86 10.38 9.03 -42.12
C PRO A 86 11.64 9.23 -41.26
N VAL A 87 11.79 10.42 -40.67
CA VAL A 87 12.92 10.77 -39.79
C VAL A 87 12.85 9.94 -38.51
N ILE A 88 11.65 9.75 -37.98
CA ILE A 88 11.41 8.99 -36.75
C ILE A 88 11.55 7.49 -36.93
N GLU A 89 11.11 6.95 -38.07
CA GLU A 89 11.38 5.55 -38.41
C GLU A 89 12.88 5.31 -38.52
N SER A 90 13.61 6.26 -39.11
CA SER A 90 15.07 6.17 -39.22
C SER A 90 15.76 6.30 -37.87
N TYR A 91 15.30 7.21 -37.02
CA TYR A 91 15.77 7.31 -35.65
C TYR A 91 15.50 6.05 -34.84
N SER A 92 14.31 5.47 -34.95
CA SER A 92 13.94 4.22 -34.28
C SER A 92 14.84 3.06 -34.72
N LYS A 93 15.17 3.00 -36.02
CA LYS A 93 16.10 2.02 -36.56
C LYS A 93 17.51 2.22 -36.00
N LEU A 94 18.00 3.47 -35.94
CA LEU A 94 19.31 3.80 -35.36
C LEU A 94 19.38 3.41 -33.88
N LEU A 95 18.34 3.74 -33.10
CA LEU A 95 18.28 3.41 -31.69
C LEU A 95 18.26 1.90 -31.41
N SER A 96 17.78 1.07 -32.34
CA SER A 96 17.82 -0.40 -32.16
C SER A 96 19.24 -0.97 -32.06
N TYR A 97 20.23 -0.24 -32.59
CA TYR A 97 21.65 -0.61 -32.51
C TYR A 97 22.38 -0.08 -31.27
N VAL A 98 21.84 0.95 -30.60
CA VAL A 98 22.40 1.52 -29.37
C VAL A 98 22.64 0.45 -28.29
N PRO A 99 21.67 -0.47 -28.00
CA PRO A 99 21.88 -1.63 -27.15
C PRO A 99 23.19 -2.42 -27.36
N ALA A 100 23.64 -2.58 -28.60
CA ALA A 100 24.80 -3.41 -28.92
C ALA A 100 26.14 -2.71 -28.63
N VAL A 101 26.15 -1.38 -28.59
CA VAL A 101 27.39 -0.58 -28.55
C VAL A 101 27.58 0.23 -27.27
N ILE A 102 26.56 0.24 -26.41
CA ILE A 102 26.56 1.07 -25.21
C ILE A 102 27.53 0.55 -24.14
N ASP A 103 28.42 1.42 -23.68
CA ASP A 103 29.42 1.15 -22.64
C ASP A 103 29.63 2.37 -21.73
N SER A 104 30.45 2.23 -20.69
CA SER A 104 30.74 3.32 -19.75
C SER A 104 31.46 4.52 -20.36
N SER A 105 32.21 4.32 -21.46
CA SER A 105 32.99 5.37 -22.13
C SER A 105 32.13 6.28 -23.01
N ASN A 106 31.02 5.76 -23.54
CA ASN A 106 30.17 6.46 -24.52
C ASN A 106 28.77 6.82 -24.00
N ALA A 107 28.39 6.35 -22.81
CA ALA A 107 27.07 6.56 -22.22
C ALA A 107 26.66 8.04 -22.09
N SER A 108 27.58 8.92 -21.67
CA SER A 108 27.32 10.36 -21.53
C SER A 108 26.91 11.01 -22.85
N GLU A 109 27.65 10.68 -23.91
CA GLU A 109 27.42 11.20 -25.25
C GLU A 109 26.07 10.72 -25.81
N LEU A 110 25.80 9.41 -25.73
CA LEU A 110 24.54 8.81 -26.19
C LEU A 110 23.33 9.38 -25.45
N THR A 111 23.47 9.61 -24.15
CA THR A 111 22.41 10.19 -23.33
C THR A 111 22.12 11.63 -23.71
N SER A 112 23.16 12.44 -23.97
CA SER A 112 23.03 13.82 -24.46
C SER A 112 22.28 13.88 -25.79
N TYR A 113 22.56 12.97 -26.72
CA TYR A 113 21.81 12.88 -27.96
C TYR A 113 20.33 12.57 -27.72
N MET A 114 20.02 11.55 -26.91
CA MET A 114 18.62 11.22 -26.58
C MET A 114 17.88 12.39 -25.92
N GLN A 115 18.56 13.17 -25.09
CA GLN A 115 17.99 14.37 -24.46
C GLN A 115 17.68 15.47 -25.48
N ARG A 116 18.60 15.77 -26.40
CA ARG A 116 18.39 16.77 -27.44
C ARG A 116 17.23 16.38 -28.35
N VAL A 117 17.17 15.11 -28.76
CA VAL A 117 16.03 14.59 -29.53
C VAL A 117 14.74 14.68 -28.73
N SER A 118 14.76 14.29 -27.46
CA SER A 118 13.60 14.39 -26.56
C SER A 118 13.09 15.83 -26.42
N LYS A 119 13.99 16.81 -26.40
CA LYS A 119 13.64 18.24 -26.31
C LYS A 119 13.00 18.75 -27.60
N LEU A 120 13.58 18.41 -28.75
CA LEU A 120 13.05 18.80 -30.07
C LEU A 120 11.66 18.22 -30.34
N ALA A 121 11.43 16.98 -29.92
CA ALA A 121 10.15 16.32 -30.16
C ALA A 121 9.08 16.63 -29.06
N LEU A 122 9.41 17.49 -28.08
CA LEU A 122 8.51 18.05 -27.05
C LEU A 122 8.33 19.58 -27.21
N GLU A 123 8.17 20.09 -28.43
CA GLU A 123 7.90 21.52 -28.64
C GLU A 123 6.45 21.89 -28.28
N ASN A 124 6.28 22.97 -27.49
CA ASN A 124 4.99 23.50 -27.02
C ASN A 124 4.08 22.51 -26.27
N GLY A 125 4.63 21.44 -25.70
CA GLY A 125 3.88 20.51 -24.86
C GLY A 125 2.96 19.55 -25.62
N GLN A 126 3.10 19.44 -26.95
CA GLN A 126 2.39 18.44 -27.76
C GLN A 126 3.31 17.29 -28.14
N VAL A 127 2.83 16.05 -27.99
CA VAL A 127 3.55 14.84 -28.43
C VAL A 127 3.30 14.64 -29.91
N ALA A 128 4.33 14.83 -30.72
CA ALA A 128 4.22 14.62 -32.15
C ALA A 128 4.07 13.11 -32.50
N PHE A 129 4.66 12.18 -31.75
CA PHE A 129 4.67 10.74 -32.09
C PHE A 129 4.68 9.76 -30.90
N ARG A 130 3.85 8.71 -30.96
CA ARG A 130 3.63 7.73 -29.86
C ARG A 130 4.68 6.63 -29.71
N THR A 131 5.51 6.36 -30.73
CA THR A 131 6.48 5.23 -30.77
C THR A 131 7.87 5.56 -30.19
N PHE A 132 8.20 6.84 -30.08
CA PHE A 132 9.47 7.36 -29.55
C PHE A 132 9.83 6.89 -28.11
N PRO A 133 8.90 6.85 -27.14
CA PRO A 133 9.23 6.57 -25.74
C PRO A 133 9.73 5.14 -25.50
N LEU A 134 9.27 4.16 -26.29
CA LEU A 134 9.55 2.74 -26.05
C LEU A 134 11.04 2.39 -26.24
N ILE A 135 11.65 2.89 -27.33
CA ILE A 135 13.04 2.53 -27.69
C ILE A 135 14.04 3.36 -26.87
N ALA A 136 13.77 4.65 -26.63
CA ALA A 136 14.57 5.47 -25.71
C ALA A 136 14.56 4.86 -24.29
N THR A 137 13.40 4.43 -23.79
CA THR A 137 13.26 3.73 -22.51
C THR A 137 14.09 2.45 -22.45
N LYS A 138 14.09 1.63 -23.51
CA LYS A 138 14.93 0.42 -23.59
C LYS A 138 16.41 0.74 -23.52
N CYS A 139 16.86 1.80 -24.19
CA CYS A 139 18.26 2.22 -24.16
C CYS A 139 18.67 2.72 -22.76
N ILE A 140 17.82 3.51 -22.10
CA ILE A 140 18.06 3.97 -20.72
C ILE A 140 18.05 2.79 -19.73
N LEU A 141 17.16 1.81 -19.90
CA LEU A 141 17.15 0.56 -19.13
C LEU A 141 18.48 -0.17 -19.24
N MET A 142 19.01 -0.27 -20.46
CA MET A 142 20.31 -0.89 -20.70
C MET A 142 21.47 -0.10 -20.12
N LEU A 143 21.43 1.24 -20.15
CA LEU A 143 22.39 2.08 -19.44
C LEU A 143 22.39 1.78 -17.94
N VAL A 144 21.20 1.71 -17.33
CA VAL A 144 21.05 1.41 -15.89
C VAL A 144 21.55 0.00 -15.55
N HIS A 145 21.26 -0.99 -16.39
CA HIS A 145 21.62 -2.39 -16.11
C HIS A 145 23.06 -2.77 -16.46
N ARG A 146 23.64 -2.19 -17.51
CA ARG A 146 24.99 -2.55 -17.98
C ARG A 146 26.10 -1.72 -17.37
N MET A 147 25.81 -0.53 -16.83
CA MET A 147 26.85 0.28 -16.18
C MET A 147 26.90 -0.02 -14.68
N PRO A 148 28.03 -0.55 -14.16
CA PRO A 148 28.28 -0.53 -12.73
C PRO A 148 28.56 0.91 -12.33
N ILE A 149 27.53 1.61 -11.88
CA ILE A 149 27.62 3.02 -11.53
C ILE A 149 28.44 3.13 -10.24
N LYS A 150 29.62 3.74 -10.35
CA LYS A 150 30.55 3.89 -9.23
C LYS A 150 30.56 5.30 -8.67
N SER A 151 30.14 6.29 -9.45
CA SER A 151 30.21 7.71 -9.07
C SER A 151 28.92 8.47 -9.37
N TRP A 152 28.72 9.58 -8.65
CA TRP A 152 27.55 10.45 -8.81
C TRP A 152 27.45 11.13 -10.21
N PRO A 153 28.55 11.63 -10.83
CA PRO A 153 28.49 12.22 -12.16
C PRO A 153 27.95 11.27 -13.24
N GLU A 154 28.37 10.00 -13.22
CA GLU A 154 27.83 8.95 -14.10
C GLU A 154 26.33 8.73 -13.88
N ARG A 155 25.92 8.79 -12.62
CA ARG A 155 24.52 8.61 -12.22
C ARG A 155 23.62 9.74 -12.67
N LYS A 156 24.11 10.98 -12.60
CA LYS A 156 23.37 12.19 -12.97
C LYS A 156 22.90 12.13 -14.42
N ILE A 157 23.71 11.56 -15.31
CA ILE A 157 23.39 11.37 -16.74
C ILE A 157 22.13 10.50 -16.90
N ILE A 158 22.09 9.37 -16.20
CA ILE A 158 20.94 8.46 -16.20
C ILE A 158 19.70 9.12 -15.60
N HIS A 159 19.82 9.76 -14.42
CA HIS A 159 18.68 10.45 -13.79
C HIS A 159 18.13 11.56 -14.67
N HIS A 160 19.00 12.32 -15.33
CA HIS A 160 18.56 13.37 -16.24
C HIS A 160 17.79 12.80 -17.44
N ALA A 161 18.28 11.70 -18.04
CA ALA A 161 17.56 11.01 -19.11
C ALA A 161 16.19 10.48 -18.68
N LEU A 162 16.11 9.88 -17.48
CA LEU A 162 14.86 9.40 -16.89
C LEU A 162 13.84 10.53 -16.73
N ARG A 163 14.27 11.69 -16.23
CA ARG A 163 13.42 12.88 -16.10
C ARG A 163 12.93 13.38 -17.45
N SER A 164 13.81 13.43 -18.46
CA SER A 164 13.42 13.78 -19.83
C SER A 164 12.42 12.79 -20.41
N THR A 165 12.53 11.49 -20.14
CA THR A 165 11.53 10.50 -20.59
C THR A 165 10.23 10.59 -19.81
N LEU A 166 10.28 10.91 -18.51
CA LEU A 166 9.09 11.13 -17.68
C LEU A 166 8.20 12.26 -18.22
N SER A 167 8.78 13.36 -18.71
CA SER A 167 7.99 14.45 -19.29
C SER A 167 7.18 14.03 -20.52
N TRP A 168 7.62 13.01 -21.27
CA TRP A 168 6.84 12.43 -22.36
C TRP A 168 5.59 11.71 -21.88
N TYR A 169 5.71 10.92 -20.81
CA TYR A 169 4.58 10.16 -20.26
C TYR A 169 3.48 11.06 -19.68
N LYS A 170 3.81 12.32 -19.33
CA LYS A 170 2.80 13.32 -18.93
C LYS A 170 1.77 13.57 -20.05
N VAL A 171 2.20 13.49 -21.30
CA VAL A 171 1.39 13.84 -22.48
C VAL A 171 0.90 12.58 -23.21
N ALA A 172 1.49 11.41 -22.93
CA ALA A 172 1.09 10.12 -23.49
C ALA A 172 0.99 9.00 -22.42
N PRO A 173 -0.02 9.03 -21.52
CA PRO A 173 -0.11 8.11 -20.39
C PRO A 173 -0.37 6.65 -20.77
N GLU A 174 -1.06 6.37 -21.90
CA GLU A 174 -1.33 5.00 -22.35
C GLU A 174 -0.05 4.21 -22.69
N THR A 175 1.00 4.91 -23.10
CA THR A 175 2.30 4.31 -23.45
C THR A 175 3.02 3.77 -22.21
N TYR A 176 2.73 4.29 -21.00
CA TYR A 176 3.35 3.83 -19.76
C TYR A 176 3.05 2.36 -19.45
N ARG A 177 1.78 1.93 -19.63
CA ARG A 177 1.33 0.57 -19.33
C ARG A 177 2.05 -0.49 -20.18
N GLN A 178 2.54 -0.11 -21.35
CA GLN A 178 3.20 -1.01 -22.30
C GLN A 178 4.71 -1.17 -22.07
N CYS A 179 5.34 -0.27 -21.30
CA CYS A 179 6.81 -0.11 -21.35
C CYS A 179 7.60 -0.70 -20.17
N GLY A 180 6.95 -1.26 -19.14
CA GLY A 180 7.67 -1.71 -17.93
C GLY A 180 8.48 -0.61 -17.23
N PHE A 181 8.17 0.66 -17.51
CA PHE A 181 8.91 1.85 -17.07
C PHE A 181 8.99 1.97 -15.53
N GLY A 182 8.03 1.38 -14.81
CA GLY A 182 8.11 1.23 -13.36
C GLY A 182 9.35 0.46 -12.89
N MET A 183 9.82 -0.55 -13.63
CA MET A 183 11.06 -1.28 -13.32
C MET A 183 12.29 -0.40 -13.52
N LEU A 184 12.29 0.43 -14.56
CA LEU A 184 13.35 1.41 -14.81
C LEU A 184 13.45 2.40 -13.65
N ILE A 185 12.32 2.98 -13.22
CA ILE A 185 12.29 3.90 -12.09
C ILE A 185 12.76 3.19 -10.81
N ARG A 186 12.29 1.96 -10.53
CA ARG A 186 12.75 1.17 -9.37
C ARG A 186 14.24 0.90 -9.42
N SER A 187 14.76 0.47 -10.57
CA SER A 187 16.18 0.21 -10.77
C SER A 187 16.98 1.50 -10.56
N ALA A 188 16.44 2.62 -11.05
CA ALA A 188 17.06 3.91 -10.89
C ALA A 188 17.11 4.35 -9.41
N ILE A 189 15.98 4.27 -8.73
CA ILE A 189 15.90 4.48 -7.29
C ILE A 189 16.89 3.54 -6.58
N SER A 190 16.94 2.25 -6.96
CA SER A 190 17.76 1.17 -6.36
C SER A 190 19.26 1.40 -6.36
N SER A 191 19.78 1.83 -7.51
CA SER A 191 21.20 2.04 -7.73
C SER A 191 21.81 3.19 -6.90
N VAL A 192 20.97 4.01 -6.26
CA VAL A 192 21.43 5.09 -5.39
C VAL A 192 22.14 4.55 -4.15
N ASP A 193 21.81 3.34 -3.69
CA ASP A 193 22.44 2.72 -2.50
C ASP A 193 23.94 2.47 -2.67
N ARG A 194 24.44 2.46 -3.93
CA ARG A 194 25.83 2.15 -4.26
C ARG A 194 26.73 3.38 -4.34
N LEU A 195 26.17 4.58 -4.17
CA LEU A 195 26.88 5.86 -4.34
C LEU A 195 27.23 6.42 -2.96
N GLN A 196 28.52 6.57 -2.68
CA GLN A 196 29.01 7.10 -1.40
C GLN A 196 29.55 8.54 -1.50
N ASP A 197 29.74 9.05 -2.72
CA ASP A 197 30.62 10.20 -2.96
C ASP A 197 29.95 11.58 -2.80
N ASP A 198 28.61 11.69 -2.85
CA ASP A 198 27.90 12.98 -2.71
C ASP A 198 26.42 12.81 -2.25
N THR A 199 26.20 12.73 -0.93
CA THR A 199 24.84 12.57 -0.35
C THR A 199 23.89 13.71 -0.74
N ASP A 200 24.37 14.95 -0.81
CA ASP A 200 23.49 16.12 -1.01
C ASP A 200 22.95 16.16 -2.46
N ALA A 201 23.83 16.00 -3.44
CA ALA A 201 23.41 15.98 -4.83
C ALA A 201 22.50 14.77 -5.12
N MET A 202 22.78 13.64 -4.48
CA MET A 202 21.96 12.44 -4.53
C MET A 202 20.53 12.65 -4.04
N ILE A 203 20.37 13.24 -2.86
CA ILE A 203 19.05 13.55 -2.29
C ILE A 203 18.30 14.55 -3.19
N LYS A 204 18.97 15.59 -3.68
CA LYS A 204 18.37 16.60 -4.58
C LYS A 204 17.81 15.98 -5.86
N GLU A 205 18.51 15.04 -6.49
CA GLU A 205 17.99 14.37 -7.69
C GLU A 205 16.87 13.37 -7.38
N LEU A 206 16.88 12.69 -6.23
CA LEU A 206 15.75 11.86 -5.80
C LEU A 206 14.51 12.73 -5.54
N ILE A 207 14.67 13.89 -4.91
CA ILE A 207 13.58 14.88 -4.74
C ILE A 207 13.07 15.35 -6.11
N ALA A 208 13.97 15.67 -7.04
CA ALA A 208 13.59 16.05 -8.40
C ALA A 208 12.83 14.93 -9.12
N LEU A 209 13.26 13.66 -8.98
CA LEU A 209 12.56 12.50 -9.52
C LEU A 209 11.16 12.38 -8.92
N VAL A 210 11.03 12.48 -7.60
CA VAL A 210 9.73 12.47 -6.90
C VAL A 210 8.81 13.57 -7.43
N HIS A 211 9.31 14.78 -7.63
CA HIS A 211 8.54 15.87 -8.23
C HIS A 211 8.03 15.53 -9.64
N HIS A 212 8.85 14.87 -10.47
CA HIS A 212 8.44 14.43 -11.80
C HIS A 212 7.41 13.29 -11.72
N LEU A 213 7.59 12.32 -10.81
CA LEU A 213 6.62 11.24 -10.60
C LEU A 213 5.24 11.80 -10.22
N PHE A 214 5.21 12.79 -9.31
CA PHE A 214 3.96 13.50 -9.00
C PHE A 214 3.38 14.21 -10.22
N GLY A 215 4.19 15.01 -10.92
CA GLY A 215 3.72 15.81 -12.05
C GLY A 215 3.26 15.01 -13.28
N VAL A 216 3.65 13.74 -13.37
CA VAL A 216 3.28 12.83 -14.47
C VAL A 216 2.10 11.94 -14.10
N PHE A 217 2.13 11.33 -12.91
CA PHE A 217 1.22 10.22 -12.60
C PHE A 217 0.18 10.52 -11.54
N TYR A 218 0.37 11.57 -10.74
CA TYR A 218 -0.52 11.86 -9.63
C TYR A 218 -1.65 12.77 -10.09
N ILE A 219 -2.77 12.16 -10.49
CA ILE A 219 -4.04 12.85 -10.74
C ILE A 219 -4.82 12.82 -9.43
N ALA A 220 -5.45 13.94 -9.05
CA ALA A 220 -6.09 14.14 -7.74
C ALA A 220 -7.22 13.14 -7.37
N HIS A 221 -7.55 12.17 -8.22
CA HIS A 221 -8.71 11.28 -8.10
C HIS A 221 -8.36 9.78 -8.03
N HIS A 222 -7.17 9.41 -7.56
CA HIS A 222 -6.85 7.99 -7.34
C HIS A 222 -7.74 7.40 -6.23
N ARG A 223 -8.69 6.54 -6.62
CA ARG A 223 -9.62 5.83 -5.73
C ARG A 223 -8.98 4.53 -5.23
N LEU A 224 -8.85 4.41 -3.90
CA LEU A 224 -8.84 3.21 -3.04
C LEU A 224 -7.92 2.00 -3.36
N GLU A 225 -7.31 1.89 -4.53
CA GLU A 225 -6.28 0.89 -4.84
C GLU A 225 -4.89 1.51 -4.69
N VAL A 226 -3.94 0.73 -4.15
CA VAL A 226 -2.53 1.14 -4.08
C VAL A 226 -2.03 1.33 -5.51
N HIS A 227 -1.90 2.58 -5.94
CA HIS A 227 -1.47 2.87 -7.30
C HIS A 227 0.01 2.46 -7.43
N PRO A 228 0.47 1.87 -8.55
CA PRO A 228 1.88 1.48 -8.71
C PRO A 228 2.88 2.62 -8.48
N VAL A 229 2.43 3.87 -8.62
CA VAL A 229 3.21 5.08 -8.35
C VAL A 229 3.38 5.33 -6.86
N ASP A 230 2.40 4.99 -6.03
CA ASP A 230 2.51 5.11 -4.57
C ASP A 230 3.67 4.24 -4.06
N VAL A 231 3.87 3.06 -4.66
CA VAL A 231 5.01 2.18 -4.39
C VAL A 231 6.34 2.83 -4.81
N LEU A 232 6.37 3.51 -5.97
CA LEU A 232 7.58 4.20 -6.46
C LEU A 232 7.92 5.40 -5.58
N LEU A 233 6.91 6.20 -5.21
CA LEU A 233 7.05 7.35 -4.33
C LEU A 233 7.54 6.91 -2.95
N ARG A 234 6.92 5.88 -2.37
CA ARG A 234 7.35 5.29 -1.10
C ARG A 234 8.81 4.85 -1.18
N SER A 235 9.18 4.07 -2.19
CA SER A 235 10.56 3.60 -2.37
C SER A 235 11.57 4.74 -2.49
N ALA A 236 11.22 5.83 -3.20
CA ALA A 236 12.08 7.00 -3.32
C ALA A 236 12.24 7.74 -1.97
N TYR A 237 11.13 7.99 -1.26
CA TYR A 237 11.15 8.64 0.04
C TYR A 237 11.88 7.81 1.10
N ASP A 238 11.69 6.48 1.12
CA ASP A 238 12.38 5.57 2.04
C ASP A 238 13.91 5.74 1.93
N ARG A 239 14.44 5.87 0.71
CA ARG A 239 15.88 6.09 0.47
C ARG A 239 16.35 7.49 0.80
N ILE A 240 15.56 8.51 0.46
CA ILE A 240 15.85 9.90 0.84
C ILE A 240 15.99 9.99 2.37
N PHE A 241 15.01 9.45 3.10
CA PHE A 241 14.99 9.50 4.55
C PHE A 241 16.05 8.61 5.19
N ALA A 242 16.26 7.38 4.70
CA ALA A 242 17.32 6.50 5.22
C ALA A 242 18.69 7.17 5.15
N ARG A 243 19.00 7.85 4.04
CA ARG A 243 20.26 8.57 3.91
C ARG A 243 20.33 9.81 4.80
N LEU A 244 19.26 10.60 4.86
CA LEU A 244 19.18 11.78 5.74
C LEU A 244 19.33 11.44 7.23
N ILE A 245 18.81 10.28 7.66
CA ILE A 245 18.99 9.77 9.03
C ILE A 245 20.42 9.29 9.25
N THR A 246 21.01 8.58 8.28
CA THR A 246 22.37 8.04 8.39
C THR A 246 23.41 9.17 8.52
N ASP A 247 23.28 10.22 7.72
CA ASP A 247 24.23 11.34 7.67
C ASP A 247 23.82 12.51 8.59
N TRP A 248 22.95 12.24 9.58
CA TRP A 248 22.39 13.25 10.48
C TRP A 248 23.41 13.94 11.39
N THR A 249 24.64 13.41 11.47
CA THR A 249 25.72 13.97 12.30
C THR A 249 26.13 15.38 11.87
N ASP A 250 26.02 15.73 10.58
CA ASP A 250 26.05 17.13 10.12
C ASP A 250 24.64 17.76 10.25
N ARG A 251 24.33 18.07 11.51
CA ARG A 251 22.99 18.40 11.98
C ARG A 251 22.39 19.60 11.28
N ARG A 252 23.12 20.69 11.07
CA ARG A 252 22.53 21.92 10.48
C ARG A 252 22.04 21.71 9.04
N ARG A 253 22.76 20.93 8.24
CA ARG A 253 22.45 20.74 6.82
C ARG A 253 21.41 19.65 6.59
N TYR A 254 21.62 18.45 7.13
CA TYR A 254 20.76 17.30 6.83
C TYR A 254 19.46 17.30 7.64
N TYR A 255 19.46 17.86 8.86
CA TYR A 255 18.21 18.05 9.61
C TYR A 255 17.27 19.03 8.91
N GLY A 256 17.79 20.19 8.51
CA GLY A 256 17.00 21.21 7.79
C GLY A 256 16.44 20.66 6.47
N MET A 257 17.22 19.84 5.77
CA MET A 257 16.76 19.14 4.56
C MET A 257 15.68 18.11 4.88
N LEU A 258 15.84 17.29 5.93
CA LEU A 258 14.84 16.33 6.36
C LEU A 258 13.51 17.00 6.70
N LEU A 259 13.52 18.08 7.48
CA LEU A 259 12.31 18.82 7.80
C LEU A 259 11.67 19.40 6.54
N SER A 260 12.46 19.92 5.61
CA SER A 260 11.94 20.50 4.36
C SER A 260 11.27 19.44 3.48
N VAL A 261 11.92 18.29 3.27
CA VAL A 261 11.39 17.18 2.47
C VAL A 261 10.11 16.61 3.10
N LEU A 262 10.10 16.42 4.43
CA LEU A 262 8.96 15.90 5.16
C LEU A 262 7.79 16.90 5.15
N TYR A 263 8.06 18.18 5.33
CA TYR A 263 7.04 19.24 5.24
C TYR A 263 6.40 19.29 3.86
N ASP A 264 7.21 19.26 2.79
CA ASP A 264 6.73 19.28 1.41
C ASP A 264 5.90 18.04 1.09
N LEU A 265 6.30 16.85 1.58
CA LEU A 265 5.52 15.63 1.46
C LEU A 265 4.14 15.78 2.15
N LEU A 266 4.12 16.24 3.40
CA LEU A 266 2.90 16.32 4.20
C LEU A 266 1.92 17.37 3.68
N LYS A 267 2.40 18.43 3.04
CA LYS A 267 1.58 19.49 2.42
C LYS A 267 0.98 19.11 1.07
N ARG A 268 1.58 18.15 0.35
CA ARG A 268 1.06 17.74 -0.97
C ARG A 268 -0.36 17.19 -0.86
N GLN A 269 -1.16 17.44 -1.89
CA GLN A 269 -2.52 16.90 -2.00
C GLN A 269 -2.48 15.43 -2.46
N ILE A 270 -1.87 14.58 -1.63
CA ILE A 270 -1.76 13.14 -1.86
C ILE A 270 -2.55 12.36 -0.82
N SER A 271 -2.80 11.08 -1.06
CA SER A 271 -3.58 10.23 -0.14
C SER A 271 -2.95 10.27 1.27
N GLY A 272 -3.80 10.45 2.30
CA GLY A 272 -3.34 10.44 3.68
C GLY A 272 -2.69 9.10 4.06
N PHE A 273 -3.15 8.01 3.45
CA PHE A 273 -2.54 6.69 3.61
C PHE A 273 -1.06 6.66 3.17
N LEU A 274 -0.74 7.15 1.96
CA LEU A 274 0.65 7.19 1.47
C LEU A 274 1.53 8.07 2.37
N LYS A 275 1.02 9.22 2.84
CA LYS A 275 1.75 10.08 3.79
C LYS A 275 2.11 9.31 5.05
N LEU A 276 1.14 8.63 5.67
CA LEU A 276 1.34 7.88 6.90
C LEU A 276 2.25 6.66 6.69
N GLU A 277 2.17 5.98 5.55
CA GLU A 277 3.09 4.87 5.24
C GLU A 277 4.54 5.34 5.16
N ILE A 278 4.80 6.46 4.48
CA ILE A 278 6.15 7.03 4.38
C ILE A 278 6.64 7.50 5.75
N VAL A 279 5.77 8.15 6.54
CA VAL A 279 6.07 8.57 7.92
C VAL A 279 6.39 7.36 8.82
N ARG A 280 5.69 6.24 8.63
CA ARG A 280 5.97 4.99 9.34
C ARG A 280 7.34 4.42 8.95
N SER A 281 7.66 4.35 7.66
CA SER A 281 9.00 3.93 7.19
C SER A 281 10.11 4.80 7.81
N LEU A 282 9.89 6.11 7.87
CA LEU A 282 10.82 7.05 8.51
C LEU A 282 11.00 6.72 10.00
N SER A 283 9.90 6.47 10.72
CA SER A 283 9.94 6.08 12.14
C SER A 283 10.72 4.77 12.37
N GLU A 284 10.52 3.77 11.49
CA GLU A 284 11.23 2.49 11.55
C GLU A 284 12.74 2.65 11.32
N ALA A 285 13.13 3.51 10.37
CA ALA A 285 14.53 3.79 10.05
C ALA A 285 15.29 4.48 11.20
N ILE A 286 14.60 5.27 12.05
CA ILE A 286 15.20 5.95 13.21
C ILE A 286 15.59 4.95 14.32
N GLY A 287 14.93 3.79 14.40
CA GLY A 287 15.30 2.73 15.34
C GLY A 287 14.31 1.57 15.27
N GLY A 288 14.83 0.36 15.05
CA GLY A 288 14.17 -0.87 14.58
C GLY A 288 13.01 -1.48 15.39
N GLY A 289 12.18 -0.66 16.02
CA GLY A 289 10.91 -1.05 16.65
C GLY A 289 9.74 -0.11 16.36
N GLY A 290 9.88 0.85 15.43
CA GLY A 290 8.79 1.74 14.99
C GLY A 290 8.16 2.62 16.09
N GLY A 291 7.25 3.52 15.70
CA GLY A 291 6.36 4.25 16.61
C GLY A 291 6.44 5.78 16.53
N ILE A 292 5.26 6.41 16.53
CA ILE A 292 5.13 7.86 16.41
C ILE A 292 5.90 8.65 17.49
N ARG A 293 6.00 8.15 18.72
CA ARG A 293 6.76 8.82 19.79
C ARG A 293 8.24 8.96 19.46
N ARG A 294 8.86 7.89 18.94
CA ARG A 294 10.28 7.89 18.57
C ARG A 294 10.55 8.89 17.46
N LEU A 295 9.66 8.94 16.47
CA LEU A 295 9.71 9.94 15.42
C LEU A 295 9.62 11.36 16.01
N LEU A 296 8.66 11.62 16.91
CA LEU A 296 8.55 12.92 17.55
C LEU A 296 9.79 13.27 18.37
N ARG A 297 10.39 12.30 19.09
CA ARG A 297 11.67 12.48 19.78
C ARG A 297 12.77 12.92 18.83
N PHE A 298 12.94 12.19 17.74
CA PHE A 298 13.96 12.46 16.73
C PHE A 298 13.77 13.84 16.09
N LEU A 299 12.53 14.19 15.74
CA LEU A 299 12.21 15.50 15.20
C LEU A 299 12.49 16.64 16.19
N TYR A 300 12.42 16.40 17.50
CA TYR A 300 12.71 17.40 18.53
C TYR A 300 14.19 17.45 18.97
N MET A 301 14.94 16.34 18.87
CA MET A 301 16.33 16.18 19.35
C MET A 301 17.40 17.01 18.61
N GLY A 302 17.04 17.95 17.75
CA GLY A 302 18.00 18.91 17.21
C GLY A 302 18.51 19.80 18.35
N GLN A 303 19.65 19.45 18.97
CA GLN A 303 20.27 20.22 20.08
C GLN A 303 20.44 21.72 19.71
N ASP A 304 20.60 22.03 18.43
CA ASP A 304 20.65 23.41 17.89
C ASP A 304 19.33 24.21 18.03
N LEU A 305 18.19 23.57 18.33
CA LEU A 305 16.91 24.26 18.54
C LEU A 305 16.79 24.90 19.94
N GLN A 306 17.64 24.50 20.89
CA GLN A 306 17.56 24.92 22.28
C GLN A 306 18.60 25.99 22.66
N ASP A 307 19.71 26.09 21.92
CA ASP A 307 20.87 26.89 22.34
C ASP A 307 20.98 28.27 21.67
N ASP A 308 20.21 28.57 20.61
CA ASP A 308 20.33 29.82 19.85
C ASP A 308 18.97 30.40 19.43
N ASP A 309 18.61 31.60 19.89
CA ASP A 309 17.32 32.27 19.61
C ASP A 309 17.31 33.04 18.26
N SER A 310 18.15 32.62 17.33
CA SER A 310 18.23 33.19 15.98
C SER A 310 16.91 33.04 15.20
N ALA A 311 16.67 33.95 14.24
CA ALA A 311 15.51 33.87 13.35
C ALA A 311 15.44 32.54 12.55
N ALA A 312 16.60 31.95 12.23
CA ALA A 312 16.70 30.66 11.57
C ALA A 312 16.25 29.51 12.48
N THR A 313 16.63 29.54 13.75
CA THR A 313 16.21 28.55 14.75
C THR A 313 14.70 28.60 14.98
N ARG A 314 14.13 29.80 15.14
CA ARG A 314 12.67 29.99 15.28
C ARG A 314 11.88 29.45 14.09
N THR A 315 12.38 29.69 12.87
CA THR A 315 11.75 29.19 11.64
C THR A 315 11.79 27.66 11.58
N THR A 316 12.92 27.07 11.98
CA THR A 316 13.11 25.61 12.02
C THR A 316 12.21 24.96 13.07
N LEU A 317 12.12 25.56 14.26
CA LEU A 317 11.22 25.14 15.34
C LEU A 317 9.75 25.19 14.88
N GLN A 318 9.31 26.27 14.26
CA GLN A 318 7.94 26.41 13.76
C GLN A 318 7.62 25.36 12.69
N ARG A 319 8.57 25.09 11.77
CA ARG A 319 8.42 24.05 10.76
C ARG A 319 8.30 22.67 11.39
N MET A 320 9.15 22.35 12.35
CA MET A 320 9.10 21.10 13.11
C MET A 320 7.75 20.93 13.82
N LYS A 321 7.26 21.97 14.51
CA LYS A 321 5.92 21.95 15.14
C LYS A 321 4.82 21.69 14.11
N THR A 322 4.86 22.35 12.96
CA THR A 322 3.85 22.14 11.90
C THR A 322 3.91 20.70 11.36
N ILE A 323 5.10 20.14 11.18
CA ILE A 323 5.27 18.73 10.77
C ILE A 323 4.61 17.79 11.79
N MET A 324 4.89 18.00 13.08
CA MET A 324 4.28 17.21 14.16
C MET A 324 2.75 17.32 14.15
N THR A 325 2.21 18.53 13.99
CA THR A 325 0.77 18.77 13.86
C THR A 325 0.18 17.97 12.71
N LEU A 326 0.78 18.04 11.51
CA LEU A 326 0.29 17.36 10.32
C LEU A 326 0.34 15.84 10.48
N ILE A 327 1.42 15.29 11.05
CA ILE A 327 1.56 13.85 11.29
C ILE A 327 0.48 13.35 12.25
N LEU A 328 0.34 13.99 13.42
CA LEU A 328 -0.63 13.59 14.43
C LEU A 328 -2.07 13.73 13.93
N ALA A 329 -2.37 14.83 13.24
CA ALA A 329 -3.70 15.05 12.66
C ALA A 329 -4.03 14.00 11.60
N GLN A 330 -3.12 13.69 10.69
CA GLN A 330 -3.35 12.67 9.66
C GLN A 330 -3.50 11.27 10.30
N ALA A 331 -2.68 10.95 11.30
CA ALA A 331 -2.72 9.67 12.00
C ALA A 331 -4.06 9.45 12.71
N LEU A 332 -4.58 10.49 13.37
CA LEU A 332 -5.90 10.45 14.01
C LEU A 332 -7.05 10.49 12.99
N TYR A 333 -6.93 11.32 11.95
CA TYR A 333 -7.97 11.48 10.92
C TYR A 333 -8.26 10.17 10.17
N ARG A 334 -7.28 9.27 10.05
CA ARG A 334 -7.48 7.92 9.51
C ARG A 334 -8.61 7.16 10.21
N TYR A 335 -8.84 7.45 11.50
CA TYR A 335 -9.85 6.82 12.33
C TYR A 335 -11.18 7.60 12.39
N GLU A 336 -11.31 8.70 11.63
CA GLU A 336 -12.57 9.44 11.50
C GLU A 336 -13.51 8.81 10.48
N SER A 337 -14.82 8.98 10.68
CA SER A 337 -15.82 8.65 9.66
C SER A 337 -15.57 9.46 8.40
N GLU A 338 -15.87 8.90 7.23
CA GLU A 338 -15.72 9.53 5.90
C GLU A 338 -16.61 10.78 5.77
N GLN A 339 -16.19 11.93 6.30
CA GLN A 339 -16.90 13.21 6.21
C GLN A 339 -15.94 14.40 6.13
N ASP A 340 -16.28 15.33 5.24
CA ASP A 340 -15.78 16.68 4.93
C ASP A 340 -14.48 17.20 5.54
N GLY A 341 -13.68 17.86 4.68
CA GLY A 341 -12.41 18.52 5.04
C GLY A 341 -12.49 19.60 6.13
N GLN A 342 -13.69 20.02 6.56
CA GLN A 342 -13.87 20.90 7.72
C GLN A 342 -13.42 20.23 9.02
N ARG A 343 -13.76 18.96 9.25
CA ARG A 343 -13.35 18.23 10.46
C ARG A 343 -11.84 18.07 10.56
N LEU A 344 -11.16 17.88 9.42
CA LEU A 344 -9.70 17.84 9.38
C LEU A 344 -9.07 19.20 9.75
N ARG A 345 -9.68 20.32 9.34
CA ARG A 345 -9.21 21.66 9.73
C ARG A 345 -9.36 21.89 11.22
N ASP A 346 -10.49 21.50 11.80
CA ASP A 346 -10.75 21.65 13.24
C ASP A 346 -9.79 20.76 14.06
N LEU A 347 -9.51 19.55 13.58
CA LEU A 347 -8.52 18.63 14.16
C LEU A 347 -7.11 19.22 14.12
N LEU A 348 -6.71 19.77 12.97
CA LEU A 348 -5.40 20.42 12.80
C LEU A 348 -5.23 21.59 13.77
N ALA A 349 -6.23 22.47 13.87
CA ALA A 349 -6.21 23.62 14.79
C ALA A 349 -6.09 23.17 16.26
N SER A 350 -6.84 22.13 16.64
CA SER A 350 -6.80 21.58 18.01
C SER A 350 -5.42 21.00 18.36
N ILE A 351 -4.82 20.23 17.45
CA ILE A 351 -3.50 19.62 17.67
C ILE A 351 -2.40 20.68 17.65
N GLU A 352 -2.51 21.68 16.77
CA GLU A 352 -1.57 22.81 16.72
C GLU A 352 -1.58 23.58 18.05
N GLN A 353 -2.76 23.85 18.61
CA GLN A 353 -2.89 24.46 19.93
C GLN A 353 -2.20 23.61 21.01
N MET A 354 -2.37 22.28 21.00
CA MET A 354 -1.71 21.40 21.97
C MET A 354 -0.18 21.45 21.84
N ILE A 355 0.36 21.43 20.62
CA ILE A 355 1.81 21.48 20.39
C ILE A 355 2.40 22.84 20.79
N ASN A 356 1.66 23.92 20.59
CA ASN A 356 2.14 25.27 20.90
C ASN A 356 2.10 25.60 22.40
N THR A 357 1.23 24.94 23.17
CA THR A 357 1.01 25.22 24.61
C THR A 357 1.88 24.40 25.56
N VAL A 358 2.53 23.35 25.03
CA VAL A 358 3.26 22.34 25.81
C VAL A 358 4.75 22.42 25.52
N ASP A 359 5.57 22.21 26.57
CA ASP A 359 6.99 21.95 26.38
C ASP A 359 7.19 20.53 25.82
N LEU A 360 7.48 20.48 24.52
CA LEU A 360 7.70 19.24 23.79
C LEU A 360 8.87 18.44 24.38
N GLY A 361 9.89 19.08 24.96
CA GLY A 361 11.03 18.40 25.56
C GLY A 361 10.64 17.63 26.81
N GLU A 362 9.86 18.25 27.69
CA GLU A 362 9.32 17.57 28.88
C GLU A 362 8.41 16.40 28.50
N LEU A 363 7.56 16.58 27.48
CA LEU A 363 6.61 15.57 27.03
C LEU A 363 7.29 14.37 26.35
N ILE A 364 8.31 14.63 25.54
CA ILE A 364 9.06 13.62 24.80
C ILE A 364 9.80 12.70 25.76
N ASP A 365 10.42 13.25 26.80
CA ASP A 365 11.18 12.47 27.77
C ASP A 365 10.30 11.87 28.89
N ALA A 366 9.08 12.38 29.09
CA ALA A 366 8.15 11.83 30.06
C ALA A 366 7.75 10.39 29.69
N ARG A 367 8.06 9.44 30.59
CA ARG A 367 7.46 8.10 30.54
C ARG A 367 6.02 8.14 31.07
N PHE A 368 5.81 8.90 32.15
CA PHE A 368 4.52 9.20 32.77
C PHE A 368 4.42 10.70 33.04
N ILE A 369 3.50 11.39 32.37
CA ILE A 369 3.42 12.86 32.47
C ILE A 369 3.07 13.32 33.89
N CYS A 370 2.22 12.55 34.58
CA CYS A 370 1.77 12.83 35.94
C CYS A 370 2.86 12.68 37.02
N LEU A 371 4.00 12.06 36.68
CA LEU A 371 5.16 11.94 37.59
C LEU A 371 6.23 12.99 37.30
N ARG A 372 6.26 13.55 36.08
CA ARG A 372 7.28 14.50 35.65
C ARG A 372 6.85 15.96 35.85
N ILE A 373 5.56 16.25 35.69
CA ILE A 373 5.02 17.60 35.81
C ILE A 373 4.24 17.73 37.13
N PRO A 374 4.54 18.72 37.98
CA PRO A 374 3.77 18.99 39.19
C PRO A 374 2.27 19.19 38.88
N ARG A 375 1.38 18.68 39.75
CA ARG A 375 -0.08 18.71 39.54
C ARG A 375 -0.68 20.11 39.33
N GLU A 376 0.00 21.15 39.79
CA GLU A 376 -0.38 22.56 39.65
C GLU A 376 -0.03 23.12 38.27
N LYS A 377 1.04 22.62 37.65
CA LYS A 377 1.53 23.05 36.33
C LYS A 377 1.02 22.19 35.18
N LEU A 378 0.40 21.06 35.49
CA LEU A 378 -0.17 20.15 34.50
C LEU A 378 -1.33 20.82 33.76
N LYS A 379 -1.22 20.90 32.43
CA LYS A 379 -2.25 21.40 31.53
C LYS A 379 -3.01 20.26 30.84
N LEU A 380 -4.25 20.51 30.45
CA LEU A 380 -5.06 19.53 29.71
C LEU A 380 -4.37 19.14 28.39
N GLU A 381 -3.81 20.10 27.67
CA GLU A 381 -3.16 19.92 26.38
C GLU A 381 -1.97 18.96 26.47
N ALA A 382 -1.18 19.06 27.55
CA ALA A 382 -0.02 18.19 27.77
C ALA A 382 -0.45 16.73 28.00
N LEU A 383 -1.53 16.54 28.77
CA LEU A 383 -2.12 15.25 29.05
C LEU A 383 -2.75 14.64 27.79
N CYS A 384 -3.53 15.42 27.03
CA CYS A 384 -4.12 15.01 25.75
C CYS A 384 -3.04 14.64 24.72
N LEU A 385 -2.00 15.45 24.57
CA LEU A 385 -0.92 15.18 23.61
C LEU A 385 -0.14 13.92 23.97
N THR A 386 0.14 13.70 25.27
CA THR A 386 0.78 12.46 25.73
C THR A 386 -0.10 11.25 25.43
N PHE A 387 -1.40 11.36 25.75
CA PHE A 387 -2.36 10.31 25.46
C PHE A 387 -2.41 9.98 23.96
N ILE A 388 -2.53 10.97 23.08
CA ILE A 388 -2.52 10.79 21.62
C ILE A 388 -1.30 10.00 21.17
N VAL A 389 -0.11 10.44 21.59
CA VAL A 389 1.16 9.81 21.18
C VAL A 389 1.19 8.34 21.61
N ARG A 390 0.77 8.03 22.84
CA ARG A 390 0.76 6.64 23.34
C ARG A 390 -0.31 5.79 22.69
N HIS A 391 -1.48 6.38 22.44
CA HIS A 391 -2.60 5.70 21.82
C HIS A 391 -2.29 5.34 20.36
N LEU A 392 -1.66 6.25 19.61
CA LEU A 392 -1.21 5.97 18.25
C LEU A 392 -0.10 4.91 18.21
N GLU A 393 0.86 4.91 19.15
CA GLU A 393 1.85 3.82 19.28
C GLU A 393 1.16 2.44 19.45
N LEU A 394 0.09 2.38 20.24
CA LEU A 394 -0.70 1.16 20.43
C LEU A 394 -1.44 0.75 19.15
N LEU A 395 -2.07 1.70 18.45
CA LEU A 395 -2.86 1.44 17.25
C LEU A 395 -2.02 1.07 16.01
N GLU A 396 -0.76 1.50 15.94
CA GLU A 396 0.16 1.22 14.82
C GLU A 396 0.72 -0.23 14.84
N GLY A 397 0.30 -1.08 15.77
CA GLY A 397 0.69 -2.49 15.80
C GLY A 397 1.94 -2.78 16.63
N GLY A 398 2.23 -1.95 17.65
CA GLY A 398 3.25 -2.24 18.67
C GLY A 398 3.03 -3.53 19.48
N VAL A 399 1.99 -4.31 19.15
CA VAL A 399 1.60 -5.58 19.81
C VAL A 399 2.58 -6.74 19.51
N VAL A 400 3.56 -6.57 18.61
CA VAL A 400 4.70 -7.52 18.52
C VAL A 400 5.78 -7.21 19.59
N ALA A 401 5.65 -6.13 20.38
CA ALA A 401 6.69 -5.65 21.28
C ALA A 401 6.28 -5.60 22.77
N GLY A 402 5.91 -6.75 23.36
CA GLY A 402 6.06 -7.03 24.79
C GLY A 402 5.13 -6.33 25.79
N THR A 403 4.91 -6.99 26.93
CA THR A 403 4.04 -6.59 28.07
C THR A 403 4.32 -5.18 28.63
N ARG A 404 5.51 -4.61 28.39
CA ARG A 404 5.94 -3.34 28.98
C ARG A 404 5.32 -2.10 28.34
N LEU A 405 5.08 -2.09 27.02
CA LEU A 405 4.46 -0.95 26.33
C LEU A 405 2.98 -0.83 26.67
N GLU A 406 2.29 -1.97 26.77
CA GLU A 406 0.89 -2.05 27.17
C GLU A 406 0.70 -1.55 28.61
N LEU A 407 1.55 -1.98 29.55
CA LEU A 407 1.53 -1.48 30.92
C LEU A 407 1.75 0.04 30.99
N ASP A 408 2.75 0.57 30.27
CA ASP A 408 3.00 2.02 30.22
C ASP A 408 1.76 2.77 29.68
N TYR A 409 1.08 2.23 28.66
CA TYR A 409 -0.17 2.79 28.13
C TYR A 409 -1.28 2.76 29.18
N VAL A 410 -1.54 1.61 29.81
CA VAL A 410 -2.61 1.42 30.81
C VAL A 410 -2.42 2.37 31.99
N TYR A 411 -1.21 2.49 32.53
CA TYR A 411 -0.93 3.43 33.61
C TYR A 411 -1.13 4.89 33.19
N ASN A 412 -0.71 5.28 31.98
CA ASN A 412 -0.97 6.64 31.48
C ASN A 412 -2.46 6.89 31.25
N LEU A 413 -3.22 5.90 30.78
CA LEU A 413 -4.67 5.99 30.61
C LEU A 413 -5.38 6.18 31.96
N VAL A 414 -5.10 5.33 32.95
CA VAL A 414 -5.66 5.43 34.30
C VAL A 414 -5.34 6.79 34.94
N ALA A 415 -4.08 7.23 34.84
CA ALA A 415 -3.67 8.52 35.38
C ALA A 415 -4.40 9.68 34.67
N SER A 416 -4.51 9.61 33.35
CA SER A 416 -5.17 10.64 32.54
C SER A 416 -6.63 10.81 32.93
N VAL A 417 -7.37 9.69 32.98
CA VAL A 417 -8.79 9.66 33.33
C VAL A 417 -9.04 10.18 34.74
N ASN A 418 -8.22 9.78 35.71
CA ASN A 418 -8.31 10.26 37.09
C ASN A 418 -8.03 11.77 37.22
N VAL A 419 -7.03 12.29 36.50
CA VAL A 419 -6.71 13.73 36.51
C VAL A 419 -7.82 14.54 35.88
N ILE A 420 -8.31 14.13 34.70
CA ILE A 420 -9.39 14.80 33.97
C ILE A 420 -10.62 14.91 34.87
N HIS A 421 -11.02 13.81 35.51
CA HIS A 421 -12.19 13.78 36.40
C HIS A 421 -11.99 14.68 37.63
N ARG A 422 -10.85 14.58 38.32
CA ARG A 422 -10.58 15.41 39.52
C ARG A 422 -10.51 16.90 39.21
N LYS A 423 -9.93 17.27 38.07
CA LYS A 423 -9.81 18.67 37.62
C LYS A 423 -11.06 19.17 36.89
N ARG A 424 -12.04 18.31 36.61
CA ARG A 424 -13.26 18.59 35.83
C ARG A 424 -12.96 19.24 34.47
N TRP A 425 -11.92 18.73 33.79
CA TRP A 425 -11.56 19.23 32.47
C TRP A 425 -12.44 18.62 31.38
N THR A 426 -12.84 19.45 30.42
CA THR A 426 -13.58 18.99 29.24
C THR A 426 -12.61 18.47 28.19
N VAL A 427 -12.72 17.18 27.84
CA VAL A 427 -11.87 16.55 26.83
C VAL A 427 -12.29 17.02 25.42
N PRO A 428 -11.33 17.30 24.51
CA PRO A 428 -11.64 17.59 23.12
C PRO A 428 -12.47 16.47 22.48
N GLN A 429 -13.55 16.83 21.78
CA GLN A 429 -14.55 15.87 21.29
C GLN A 429 -13.94 14.76 20.42
N PHE A 430 -12.96 15.08 19.57
CA PHE A 430 -12.30 14.08 18.71
C PHE A 430 -11.51 13.02 19.50
N LEU A 431 -11.08 13.31 20.72
CA LEU A 431 -10.33 12.37 21.58
C LEU A 431 -11.24 11.46 22.40
N VAL A 432 -12.50 11.83 22.61
CA VAL A 432 -13.44 11.07 23.44
C VAL A 432 -13.50 9.61 23.01
N LYS A 433 -13.65 9.35 21.70
CA LYS A 433 -13.67 7.97 21.17
C LYS A 433 -12.39 7.18 21.44
N HIS A 434 -11.23 7.83 21.43
CA HIS A 434 -9.95 7.19 21.69
C HIS A 434 -9.80 6.83 23.16
N PHE A 435 -10.32 7.66 24.08
CA PHE A 435 -10.40 7.32 25.50
C PHE A 435 -11.34 6.13 25.76
N ILE A 436 -12.52 6.12 25.12
CA ILE A 436 -13.44 4.97 25.22
C ILE A 436 -12.77 3.71 24.68
N GLU A 437 -12.05 3.80 23.55
CA GLU A 437 -11.31 2.67 23.01
C GLU A 437 -10.25 2.16 23.99
N GLY A 438 -9.45 3.04 24.58
CA GLY A 438 -8.47 2.67 25.59
C GLY A 438 -9.10 1.95 26.79
N LEU A 439 -10.17 2.52 27.34
CA LEU A 439 -10.84 1.98 28.53
C LEU A 439 -11.53 0.64 28.25
N SER A 440 -12.16 0.51 27.08
CA SER A 440 -12.86 -0.71 26.70
C SER A 440 -11.90 -1.85 26.34
N ARG A 441 -10.81 -1.56 25.61
CA ARG A 441 -9.77 -2.52 25.23
C ARG A 441 -9.04 -3.13 26.43
N PHE A 442 -8.79 -2.35 27.48
CA PHE A 442 -8.05 -2.81 28.67
C PHE A 442 -8.94 -2.99 29.90
N SER A 443 -10.26 -3.08 29.72
CA SER A 443 -11.25 -3.15 30.82
C SER A 443 -11.01 -4.31 31.80
N HIS A 444 -10.41 -5.41 31.34
CA HIS A 444 -10.09 -6.58 32.17
C HIS A 444 -8.76 -6.45 32.93
N HIS A 445 -7.92 -5.47 32.60
CA HIS A 445 -6.59 -5.32 33.17
C HIS A 445 -6.70 -4.94 34.66
N GLU A 446 -5.93 -5.63 35.51
CA GLU A 446 -5.95 -5.46 36.98
C GLU A 446 -5.77 -3.99 37.40
N ALA A 447 -4.74 -3.32 36.86
CA ALA A 447 -4.51 -1.90 37.10
C ALA A 447 -5.73 -1.01 36.79
N ILE A 448 -6.55 -1.31 35.78
CA ILE A 448 -7.79 -0.56 35.52
C ILE A 448 -8.85 -0.93 36.56
N ARG A 449 -9.06 -2.23 36.83
CA ARG A 449 -10.07 -2.69 37.80
C ARG A 449 -9.84 -2.14 39.21
N GLU A 450 -8.58 -2.06 39.64
CA GLU A 450 -8.21 -1.58 40.97
C GLU A 450 -8.23 -0.05 41.10
N ASN A 451 -7.75 0.65 40.06
CA ASN A 451 -7.55 2.11 40.13
C ASN A 451 -8.68 2.92 39.47
N VAL A 452 -9.63 2.23 38.84
CA VAL A 452 -10.85 2.77 38.24
C VAL A 452 -12.07 1.94 38.72
N PRO A 453 -12.34 1.90 40.03
CA PRO A 453 -13.37 1.02 40.59
C PRO A 453 -14.79 1.43 40.19
N ASN A 454 -15.02 2.73 39.94
CA ASN A 454 -16.29 3.27 39.46
C ASN A 454 -16.09 3.93 38.09
N LEU A 455 -16.21 3.14 37.03
CA LEU A 455 -16.02 3.60 35.66
C LEU A 455 -17.11 4.60 35.23
N GLU A 456 -18.32 4.52 35.79
CA GLU A 456 -19.46 5.39 35.44
C GLU A 456 -19.20 6.90 35.63
N PRO A 457 -18.82 7.41 36.83
CA PRO A 457 -18.52 8.83 37.01
C PRO A 457 -17.34 9.35 36.17
N LEU A 458 -16.41 8.46 35.81
CA LEU A 458 -15.25 8.77 34.97
C LEU A 458 -15.65 8.83 33.49
N LEU A 459 -16.53 7.93 33.04
CA LEU A 459 -17.14 7.99 31.72
C LEU A 459 -18.01 9.23 31.58
N GLU A 460 -18.80 9.61 32.58
CA GLU A 460 -19.61 10.85 32.55
C GLU A 460 -18.75 12.11 32.47
N ALA A 461 -17.55 12.10 33.08
CA ALA A 461 -16.60 13.22 32.96
C ALA A 461 -15.96 13.31 31.56
N ILE A 462 -15.85 12.20 30.84
CA ILE A 462 -15.25 12.13 29.49
C ILE A 462 -16.33 12.22 28.39
N LEU A 463 -17.56 11.80 28.70
CA LEU A 463 -18.75 11.83 27.87
C LEU A 463 -19.69 12.93 28.39
N PRO A 464 -19.51 14.20 28.00
CA PRO A 464 -20.52 15.21 28.27
C PRO A 464 -21.77 14.85 27.45
N SER A 465 -22.65 14.01 28.00
CA SER A 465 -23.81 13.37 27.35
C SER A 465 -23.44 12.55 26.10
N MET A 466 -23.81 11.25 26.08
CA MET A 466 -23.80 10.49 24.83
C MET A 466 -24.59 11.29 23.78
N PRO A 467 -24.06 11.54 22.57
CA PRO A 467 -24.74 12.38 21.60
C PRO A 467 -26.15 11.84 21.38
N ASP A 468 -27.15 12.71 21.54
CA ASP A 468 -28.53 12.37 21.25
C ASP A 468 -28.59 11.84 19.81
N HIS A 469 -29.21 10.66 19.65
CA HIS A 469 -29.36 10.03 18.35
C HIS A 469 -30.03 11.01 17.39
N VAL A 470 -29.30 11.50 16.38
CA VAL A 470 -29.92 12.22 15.25
C VAL A 470 -30.70 11.20 14.42
N PRO A 471 -32.04 11.28 14.33
CA PRO A 471 -32.85 10.34 13.56
C PRO A 471 -32.31 10.19 12.13
N GLY A 472 -32.05 8.96 11.68
CA GLY A 472 -31.56 8.68 10.33
C GLY A 472 -30.05 8.46 10.17
N GLN A 473 -29.21 8.69 11.19
CA GLN A 473 -27.80 8.29 11.15
C GLN A 473 -27.56 6.98 11.92
N PRO A 474 -26.70 6.07 11.42
CA PRO A 474 -26.28 4.90 12.18
C PRO A 474 -25.52 5.33 13.44
N LEU A 475 -26.06 4.96 14.62
CA LEU A 475 -25.60 5.35 15.96
C LEU A 475 -24.09 5.15 16.23
N THR A 476 -23.48 4.25 15.49
CA THR A 476 -22.16 3.65 15.64
C THR A 476 -21.07 4.43 14.89
N VAL A 477 -21.40 4.99 13.72
CA VAL A 477 -20.51 5.81 12.90
C VAL A 477 -20.08 7.08 13.65
N ASN A 478 -20.87 7.51 14.64
CA ASN A 478 -20.60 8.66 15.47
C ASN A 478 -19.76 8.37 16.74
N ILE A 479 -19.67 7.13 17.23
CA ILE A 479 -19.01 6.85 18.52
C ILE A 479 -17.57 6.38 18.34
N PHE A 480 -17.32 5.37 17.50
CA PHE A 480 -15.98 4.77 17.36
C PHE A 480 -15.27 5.11 16.03
N GLY A 481 -15.98 5.75 15.09
CA GLY A 481 -15.42 6.07 13.77
C GLY A 481 -14.91 4.83 13.05
N ARG A 482 -13.64 4.83 12.63
CA ARG A 482 -12.94 3.71 11.98
C ARG A 482 -11.93 3.00 12.89
N LEU A 483 -12.09 3.11 14.21
CA LEU A 483 -11.19 2.46 15.15
C LEU A 483 -11.35 0.93 15.08
N PRO A 484 -10.26 0.15 14.90
CA PRO A 484 -10.33 -1.31 14.77
C PRO A 484 -11.09 -1.95 15.93
N VAL A 485 -12.04 -2.83 15.64
CA VAL A 485 -12.86 -3.44 16.70
C VAL A 485 -12.10 -4.54 17.44
N THR A 486 -12.22 -4.59 18.77
CA THR A 486 -11.64 -5.66 19.61
C THR A 486 -12.72 -6.46 20.36
N ILE A 487 -12.36 -7.68 20.77
CA ILE A 487 -13.25 -8.57 21.54
C ILE A 487 -13.57 -7.92 22.89
N GLU A 488 -12.56 -7.36 23.54
CA GLU A 488 -12.66 -6.69 24.84
C GLU A 488 -13.61 -5.50 24.76
N ARG A 489 -13.57 -4.72 23.66
CA ARG A 489 -14.53 -3.65 23.42
C ARG A 489 -15.97 -4.18 23.36
N ILE A 490 -16.21 -5.25 22.59
CA ILE A 490 -17.55 -5.84 22.48
C ILE A 490 -18.05 -6.34 23.83
N GLN A 491 -17.19 -7.01 24.61
CA GLN A 491 -17.52 -7.47 25.96
C GLN A 491 -17.83 -6.30 26.89
N TRP A 492 -17.01 -5.26 26.86
CA TRP A 492 -17.19 -4.06 27.66
C TRP A 492 -18.52 -3.35 27.34
N ILE A 493 -18.88 -3.20 26.06
CA ILE A 493 -20.15 -2.58 25.63
C ILE A 493 -21.35 -3.37 26.19
N LYS A 494 -21.30 -4.71 26.21
CA LYS A 494 -22.37 -5.55 26.77
C LYS A 494 -22.58 -5.35 28.26
N LEU A 495 -21.54 -4.99 28.99
CA LEU A 495 -21.56 -4.83 30.45
C LEU A 495 -22.00 -3.43 30.91
N GLN A 496 -22.32 -2.52 29.98
CA GLN A 496 -22.66 -1.15 30.35
C GLN A 496 -24.05 -1.04 31.01
N PRO A 497 -24.17 -0.42 32.20
CA PRO A 497 -25.38 -0.39 33.03
C PRO A 497 -26.55 0.38 32.42
N ARG A 498 -26.28 1.38 31.56
CA ARG A 498 -27.31 2.13 30.81
C ARG A 498 -27.79 1.43 29.54
N GLY A 499 -27.28 0.23 29.25
CA GLY A 499 -27.62 -0.55 28.06
C GLY A 499 -27.26 0.21 26.78
N MET A 500 -26.05 0.03 26.27
CA MET A 500 -25.76 0.45 24.90
C MET A 500 -26.71 -0.28 23.93
N ARG A 501 -27.26 0.42 22.93
CA ARG A 501 -28.31 -0.15 22.05
C ARG A 501 -27.83 -1.48 21.46
N GLN A 502 -28.68 -2.51 21.48
CA GLN A 502 -28.39 -3.83 20.90
C GLN A 502 -27.87 -3.73 19.45
N GLN A 503 -28.32 -2.74 18.70
CA GLN A 503 -27.85 -2.42 17.35
C GLN A 503 -26.34 -2.10 17.29
N LEU A 504 -25.79 -1.36 18.27
CA LEU A 504 -24.35 -1.08 18.36
C LEU A 504 -23.56 -2.35 18.63
N ILE A 505 -24.05 -3.23 19.50
CA ILE A 505 -23.41 -4.52 19.80
C ILE A 505 -23.36 -5.40 18.55
N VAL A 506 -24.49 -5.53 17.84
CA VAL A 506 -24.57 -6.30 16.59
C VAL A 506 -23.63 -5.73 15.54
N GLN A 507 -23.57 -4.40 15.39
CA GLN A 507 -22.69 -3.79 14.41
C GLN A 507 -21.21 -3.97 14.73
N GLN A 508 -20.77 -3.75 15.97
CA GLN A 508 -19.38 -4.00 16.36
C GLN A 508 -19.01 -5.48 16.18
N GLN A 509 -19.94 -6.41 16.45
CA GLN A 509 -19.75 -7.83 16.15
C GLN A 509 -19.59 -8.09 14.63
N LEU A 510 -20.36 -7.42 13.78
CA LEU A 510 -20.22 -7.54 12.31
C LEU A 510 -18.92 -6.93 11.80
N GLU A 511 -18.52 -5.75 12.28
CA GLU A 511 -17.25 -5.10 11.93
C GLU A 511 -16.06 -5.97 12.35
N PHE A 512 -16.08 -6.54 13.56
CA PHE A 512 -15.05 -7.47 14.03
C PHE A 512 -14.89 -8.68 13.10
N LEU A 513 -16.00 -9.30 12.66
CA LEU A 513 -15.96 -10.44 11.73
C LEU A 513 -15.34 -10.07 10.37
N GLN A 514 -15.51 -8.82 9.94
CA GLN A 514 -15.03 -8.34 8.64
C GLN A 514 -13.57 -7.88 8.67
N GLU A 515 -13.10 -7.31 9.79
CA GLU A 515 -11.74 -6.77 9.94
C GLU A 515 -10.75 -7.77 10.55
N GLY A 516 -11.20 -8.65 11.44
CA GLY A 516 -10.33 -9.48 12.26
C GLY A 516 -9.51 -10.48 11.47
N THR A 517 -8.19 -10.50 11.68
CA THR A 517 -7.40 -11.75 11.63
C THR A 517 -7.82 -12.59 12.81
N VAL A 518 -8.97 -13.26 12.68
CA VAL A 518 -9.27 -14.38 13.57
C VAL A 518 -8.07 -15.30 13.46
N GLY A 519 -7.34 -15.50 14.56
CA GLY A 519 -6.36 -16.57 14.63
C GLY A 519 -7.15 -17.87 14.59
N LEU A 520 -7.44 -18.35 13.37
CA LEU A 520 -8.40 -19.44 13.12
C LEU A 520 -8.00 -20.79 13.76
N PHE A 521 -6.83 -20.86 14.38
CA PHE A 521 -6.21 -22.07 14.91
C PHE A 521 -6.00 -22.07 16.44
N ASP A 522 -6.43 -21.04 17.18
CA ASP A 522 -6.39 -21.03 18.64
C ASP A 522 -7.78 -21.31 19.24
N GLU A 523 -7.97 -22.52 19.80
CA GLU A 523 -9.19 -22.96 20.50
C GLU A 523 -9.61 -22.00 21.64
N ARG A 524 -8.67 -21.34 22.33
CA ARG A 524 -8.98 -20.37 23.41
C ARG A 524 -9.59 -19.08 22.86
N ILE A 525 -9.11 -18.64 21.70
CA ILE A 525 -9.67 -17.48 21.00
C ILE A 525 -11.05 -17.84 20.46
N LEU A 526 -11.22 -19.03 19.88
CA LEU A 526 -12.51 -19.50 19.36
C LEU A 526 -13.59 -19.59 20.45
N THR A 527 -13.28 -20.12 21.63
CA THR A 527 -14.22 -20.16 22.76
C THR A 527 -14.62 -18.77 23.25
N THR A 528 -13.67 -17.83 23.33
CA THR A 528 -13.95 -16.43 23.67
C THR A 528 -14.84 -15.76 22.62
N LEU A 529 -14.58 -16.00 21.34
CA LEU A 529 -15.42 -15.51 20.25
C LEU A 529 -16.83 -16.12 20.30
N GLN A 530 -16.94 -17.39 20.70
CA GLN A 530 -18.21 -18.08 20.84
C GLN A 530 -19.09 -17.50 21.95
N SER A 531 -18.53 -17.06 23.07
CA SER A 531 -19.32 -16.38 24.11
C SER A 531 -19.61 -14.92 23.75
N THR A 532 -18.73 -14.29 22.97
CA THR A 532 -18.79 -12.86 22.67
C THR A 532 -19.70 -12.51 21.49
N ILE A 533 -19.77 -13.33 20.44
CA ILE A 533 -20.58 -13.02 19.24
C ILE A 533 -21.92 -13.77 19.29
N SER A 534 -23.04 -13.06 19.15
CA SER A 534 -24.36 -13.72 19.20
C SER A 534 -24.63 -14.61 17.97
N THR A 535 -25.35 -15.72 18.15
CA THR A 535 -25.72 -16.61 17.02
C THR A 535 -26.54 -15.86 15.97
N ASP A 536 -27.35 -14.90 16.41
CA ASP A 536 -28.16 -14.02 15.57
C ASP A 536 -27.27 -13.17 14.65
N THR A 537 -26.19 -12.61 15.19
CA THR A 537 -25.24 -11.81 14.39
C THR A 537 -24.45 -12.67 13.42
N LEU A 538 -24.03 -13.88 13.81
CA LEU A 538 -23.40 -14.83 12.90
C LEU A 538 -24.34 -15.21 11.74
N PHE A 539 -25.62 -15.40 12.03
CA PHE A 539 -26.63 -15.71 11.02
C PHE A 539 -26.87 -14.52 10.09
N LEU A 540 -26.92 -13.29 10.61
CA LEU A 540 -26.98 -12.07 9.80
C LEU A 540 -25.73 -11.91 8.92
N ALA A 541 -24.54 -12.22 9.45
CA ALA A 541 -23.29 -12.18 8.71
C ALA A 541 -23.28 -13.19 7.55
N LEU A 542 -23.76 -14.42 7.79
CA LEU A 542 -23.79 -15.50 6.79
C LEU A 542 -24.69 -15.17 5.58
N PHE A 543 -25.82 -14.50 5.81
CA PHE A 543 -26.81 -14.20 4.76
C PHE A 543 -26.85 -12.72 4.31
N GLY A 544 -26.00 -11.86 4.89
CA GLY A 544 -26.02 -10.43 4.64
C GLY A 544 -25.43 -10.03 3.28
N SER A 545 -26.12 -9.15 2.57
CA SER A 545 -25.69 -8.60 1.27
C SER A 545 -24.46 -7.70 1.38
N HIS A 546 -24.33 -6.96 2.49
CA HIS A 546 -23.27 -5.97 2.73
C HIS A 546 -22.08 -6.51 3.54
N ILE A 547 -21.95 -7.84 3.66
CA ILE A 547 -20.89 -8.49 4.43
C ILE A 547 -19.76 -8.91 3.48
N THR A 548 -18.51 -8.71 3.88
CA THR A 548 -17.35 -9.15 3.09
C THR A 548 -17.25 -10.68 3.05
N ASN A 549 -16.60 -11.25 2.02
CA ASN A 549 -16.37 -12.70 1.94
C ASN A 549 -15.67 -13.24 3.21
N ARG A 550 -14.72 -12.47 3.75
CA ARG A 550 -14.04 -12.77 5.02
C ARG A 550 -15.00 -12.81 6.21
N GLY A 551 -15.91 -11.85 6.32
CA GLY A 551 -16.93 -11.83 7.37
C GLY A 551 -17.85 -13.04 7.30
N ARG A 552 -18.26 -13.46 6.10
CA ARG A 552 -19.07 -14.66 5.89
C ARG A 552 -18.30 -15.93 6.26
N PHE A 553 -17.05 -16.03 5.83
CA PHE A 553 -16.16 -17.12 6.19
C PHE A 553 -16.01 -17.24 7.73
N CYS A 554 -15.67 -16.16 8.43
CA CYS A 554 -15.53 -16.16 9.89
C CYS A 554 -16.84 -16.54 10.59
N ALA A 555 -17.97 -16.03 10.09
CA ALA A 555 -19.28 -16.39 10.61
C ALA A 555 -19.58 -17.88 10.44
N SER A 556 -19.31 -18.45 9.26
CA SER A 556 -19.52 -19.87 8.98
C SER A 556 -18.66 -20.77 9.86
N LEU A 557 -17.42 -20.38 10.15
CA LEU A 557 -16.53 -21.13 11.05
C LEU A 557 -17.04 -21.08 12.49
N LEU A 558 -17.46 -19.92 12.99
CA LEU A 558 -18.00 -19.83 14.35
C LEU A 558 -19.32 -20.58 14.49
N LEU A 559 -20.13 -20.63 13.43
CA LEU A 559 -21.35 -21.43 13.37
C LEU A 559 -21.07 -22.93 13.30
N SER A 560 -19.98 -23.38 12.65
CA SER A 560 -19.63 -24.81 12.58
C SER A 560 -19.33 -25.43 13.95
N LYS A 561 -19.00 -24.60 14.94
CA LYS A 561 -18.76 -25.00 16.33
C LYS A 561 -19.99 -24.80 17.23
N ARG A 562 -21.14 -24.41 16.66
CA ARG A 562 -22.42 -24.26 17.38
C ARG A 562 -23.49 -25.18 16.80
N ALA A 563 -24.40 -25.61 17.68
CA ALA A 563 -25.62 -26.28 17.25
C ALA A 563 -26.67 -25.23 16.84
N LEU A 564 -26.87 -25.08 15.53
CA LEU A 564 -28.04 -24.41 14.97
C LEU A 564 -29.27 -25.31 15.19
N SER A 565 -30.40 -24.69 15.51
CA SER A 565 -31.66 -25.40 15.71
C SER A 565 -32.83 -24.67 15.04
N GLY A 566 -33.94 -25.40 14.88
CA GLY A 566 -35.21 -24.86 14.38
C GLY A 566 -35.13 -24.21 13.00
N THR A 567 -35.73 -23.03 12.86
CA THR A 567 -35.88 -22.31 11.59
C THR A 567 -34.54 -21.90 10.97
N ARG A 568 -33.49 -21.67 11.78
CA ARG A 568 -32.15 -21.31 11.29
C ARG A 568 -31.48 -22.50 10.60
N LEU A 569 -31.56 -23.68 11.20
CA LEU A 569 -31.03 -24.92 10.61
C LEU A 569 -31.78 -25.26 9.31
N ALA A 570 -33.11 -25.19 9.33
CA ALA A 570 -33.94 -25.41 8.15
C ALA A 570 -33.61 -24.42 7.01
N ARG A 571 -33.32 -23.15 7.33
CA ARG A 571 -32.93 -22.14 6.35
C ARG A 571 -31.55 -22.41 5.74
N VAL A 572 -30.55 -22.79 6.53
CA VAL A 572 -29.21 -23.14 6.01
C VAL A 572 -29.31 -24.36 5.09
N HIS A 573 -29.96 -25.43 5.54
CA HIS A 573 -30.16 -26.66 4.74
C HIS A 573 -30.86 -26.40 3.41
N ASN A 574 -31.96 -25.63 3.41
CA ASN A 574 -32.67 -25.29 2.18
C ASN A 574 -31.82 -24.46 1.20
N ASN A 575 -30.94 -23.59 1.70
CA ASN A 575 -30.04 -22.81 0.85
C ASN A 575 -28.89 -23.65 0.28
N ILE A 576 -28.38 -24.63 1.03
CA ILE A 576 -27.41 -25.59 0.50
C ILE A 576 -28.04 -26.35 -0.67
N ARG A 577 -29.25 -26.90 -0.48
CA ARG A 577 -29.99 -27.60 -1.53
C ARG A 577 -30.16 -26.75 -2.79
N ARG A 578 -30.56 -25.48 -2.64
CA ARG A 578 -30.74 -24.57 -3.78
C ARG A 578 -29.44 -24.25 -4.51
N ASN A 579 -28.35 -24.01 -3.79
CA ASN A 579 -27.05 -23.65 -4.39
C ASN A 579 -26.38 -24.82 -5.11
N LEU A 580 -26.47 -26.04 -4.55
CA LEU A 580 -25.91 -27.23 -5.19
C LEU A 580 -26.66 -27.61 -6.48
N SER A 581 -27.95 -27.30 -6.59
CA SER A 581 -28.76 -27.58 -7.79
C SER A 581 -28.61 -26.57 -8.94
N HIS A 582 -28.09 -25.35 -8.72
CA HIS A 582 -28.15 -24.24 -9.70
C HIS A 582 -26.79 -23.61 -10.09
N ARG A 583 -25.71 -24.39 -10.02
CA ARG A 583 -24.28 -23.99 -10.10
C ARG A 583 -23.78 -23.38 -8.78
N PRO A 584 -22.56 -23.79 -8.33
CA PRO A 584 -21.99 -23.31 -7.08
C PRO A 584 -21.74 -21.80 -7.14
N SER A 585 -22.38 -21.03 -6.25
CA SER A 585 -22.00 -19.65 -5.94
C SER A 585 -20.83 -19.65 -4.96
N ASP A 586 -19.91 -18.69 -4.97
CA ASP A 586 -18.75 -18.64 -4.05
C ASP A 586 -19.08 -18.81 -2.54
N GLN A 587 -20.37 -18.78 -2.16
CA GLN A 587 -20.89 -18.86 -0.80
C GLN A 587 -21.36 -20.27 -0.36
N TRP A 588 -21.44 -21.26 -1.26
CA TRP A 588 -21.98 -22.60 -0.91
C TRP A 588 -21.12 -23.33 0.14
N LEU A 589 -19.80 -23.15 0.08
CA LEU A 589 -18.84 -23.71 1.04
C LEU A 589 -19.03 -23.15 2.45
N ASP A 590 -19.33 -21.85 2.57
CA ASP A 590 -19.62 -21.22 3.87
C ASP A 590 -20.89 -21.81 4.49
N LEU A 591 -21.92 -22.11 3.68
CA LEU A 591 -23.14 -22.76 4.17
C LEU A 591 -22.88 -24.20 4.64
N ILE A 592 -22.06 -24.95 3.89
CA ILE A 592 -21.61 -26.30 4.27
C ILE A 592 -20.79 -26.26 5.56
N ARG A 593 -19.87 -25.31 5.71
CA ARG A 593 -19.08 -25.15 6.93
C ARG A 593 -20.01 -24.84 8.12
N ALA A 594 -20.96 -23.92 7.95
CA ALA A 594 -21.90 -23.54 9.00
C ALA A 594 -22.79 -24.69 9.48
N ILE A 595 -23.15 -25.65 8.62
CA ILE A 595 -24.04 -26.77 9.00
C ILE A 595 -23.31 -27.89 9.76
N TYR A 596 -21.98 -27.94 9.68
CA TYR A 596 -21.16 -29.04 10.22
C TYR A 596 -21.43 -29.36 11.70
N GLY A 597 -21.47 -28.34 12.57
CA GLY A 597 -21.76 -28.52 14.01
C GLY A 597 -23.21 -28.82 14.34
N SER A 598 -24.09 -28.78 13.34
CA SER A 598 -25.55 -28.90 13.48
C SER A 598 -26.11 -30.14 12.79
N VAL A 599 -25.25 -31.04 12.31
CA VAL A 599 -25.63 -32.28 11.61
C VAL A 599 -26.57 -33.11 12.47
N ASP A 600 -26.30 -33.22 13.77
CA ASP A 600 -27.09 -34.07 14.66
C ASP A 600 -28.52 -33.54 14.89
N GLY A 601 -28.75 -32.24 14.70
CA GLY A 601 -30.06 -31.59 14.76
C GLY A 601 -30.89 -31.73 13.48
N LEU A 602 -30.35 -32.30 12.39
CA LEU A 602 -31.09 -32.60 11.17
C LEU A 602 -31.91 -33.88 11.33
N ASP A 603 -33.10 -33.93 10.73
CA ASP A 603 -33.87 -35.17 10.63
C ASP A 603 -33.20 -36.18 9.68
N ARG A 604 -33.60 -37.45 9.79
CA ARG A 604 -33.01 -38.55 9.00
C ARG A 604 -33.14 -38.32 7.50
N THR A 605 -34.24 -37.70 7.06
CA THR A 605 -34.51 -37.38 5.65
C THR A 605 -33.56 -36.29 5.13
N SER A 606 -33.37 -35.21 5.90
CA SER A 606 -32.47 -34.11 5.53
C SER A 606 -31.00 -34.54 5.52
N LYS A 607 -30.60 -35.41 6.46
CA LYS A 607 -29.25 -36.02 6.49
C LYS A 607 -28.98 -36.82 5.21
N ARG A 608 -29.90 -37.71 4.82
CA ARG A 608 -29.78 -38.50 3.59
C ARG A 608 -29.77 -37.64 2.33
N ALA A 609 -30.65 -36.65 2.26
CA ALA A 609 -30.73 -35.74 1.12
C ALA A 609 -29.44 -34.92 0.96
N LEU A 610 -28.87 -34.42 2.07
CA LEU A 610 -27.62 -33.68 2.05
C LEU A 610 -26.43 -34.57 1.68
N LEU A 611 -26.37 -35.79 2.22
CA LEU A 611 -25.32 -36.75 1.87
C LEU A 611 -25.33 -37.12 0.38
N ALA A 612 -26.52 -37.36 -0.20
CA ALA A 612 -26.67 -37.64 -1.63
C ALA A 612 -26.23 -36.44 -2.49
N GLN A 613 -26.70 -35.23 -2.16
CA GLN A 613 -26.33 -34.00 -2.89
C GLN A 613 -24.84 -33.70 -2.82
N LEU A 614 -24.19 -33.96 -1.68
CA LEU A 614 -22.75 -33.80 -1.56
C LEU A 614 -22.02 -34.84 -2.41
N GLY A 615 -22.53 -36.06 -2.54
CA GLY A 615 -21.92 -37.14 -3.34
C GLY A 615 -21.72 -36.80 -4.82
N ASP A 616 -22.61 -35.98 -5.37
CA ASP A 616 -22.58 -35.55 -6.78
C ASP A 616 -21.60 -34.39 -7.06
N VAL A 617 -20.97 -33.82 -6.02
CA VAL A 617 -19.96 -32.76 -6.17
C VAL A 617 -18.65 -33.38 -6.66
N LEU A 618 -18.31 -33.10 -7.93
CA LEU A 618 -17.03 -33.45 -8.56
C LEU A 618 -15.88 -32.68 -7.89
N LEU A 619 -14.84 -33.39 -7.42
CA LEU A 619 -13.64 -32.82 -6.79
C LEU A 619 -12.36 -32.76 -7.68
N PRO A 620 -12.39 -32.50 -9.01
CA PRO A 620 -11.17 -32.48 -9.81
C PRO A 620 -10.46 -31.11 -9.73
N GLY A 621 -9.30 -31.07 -9.07
CA GLY A 621 -8.35 -29.94 -9.15
C GLY A 621 -8.64 -28.72 -8.28
N GLU A 622 -9.55 -28.83 -7.30
CA GLU A 622 -9.91 -27.75 -6.38
C GLU A 622 -8.99 -27.69 -5.14
N SER A 623 -9.02 -26.58 -4.40
CA SER A 623 -8.13 -26.33 -3.25
C SER A 623 -8.31 -27.38 -2.14
N ASP A 624 -7.21 -27.79 -1.49
CA ASP A 624 -7.17 -28.81 -0.42
C ASP A 624 -8.23 -28.60 0.69
N GLU A 625 -8.62 -27.35 0.94
CA GLU A 625 -9.63 -26.97 1.94
C GLU A 625 -11.05 -27.44 1.58
N GLN A 626 -11.46 -27.35 0.32
CA GLN A 626 -12.80 -27.72 -0.12
C GLN A 626 -13.01 -29.24 0.00
N VAL A 627 -11.99 -29.99 -0.41
CA VAL A 627 -11.95 -31.45 -0.31
C VAL A 627 -12.08 -31.89 1.15
N SER A 628 -11.32 -31.26 2.07
CA SER A 628 -11.34 -31.57 3.50
C SER A 628 -12.71 -31.31 4.13
N ILE A 629 -13.32 -30.13 3.93
CA ILE A 629 -14.62 -29.79 4.54
C ILE A 629 -15.74 -30.72 4.08
N ILE A 630 -15.79 -31.02 2.78
CA ILE A 630 -16.83 -31.90 2.21
C ILE A 630 -16.64 -33.33 2.71
N PHE A 631 -15.41 -33.82 2.73
CA PHE A 631 -15.08 -35.14 3.24
C PHE A 631 -15.49 -35.27 4.73
N GLU A 632 -15.10 -34.30 5.57
CA GLU A 632 -15.45 -34.29 6.99
C GLU A 632 -16.97 -34.23 7.22
N LEU A 633 -17.69 -33.41 6.45
CA LEU A 633 -19.14 -33.34 6.56
C LEU A 633 -19.82 -34.64 6.12
N ARG A 634 -19.37 -35.26 5.01
CA ARG A 634 -19.87 -36.57 4.55
C ARG A 634 -19.63 -37.65 5.60
N ALA A 635 -18.43 -37.70 6.17
CA ALA A 635 -18.09 -38.63 7.24
C ALA A 635 -19.00 -38.44 8.47
N ARG A 636 -19.19 -37.19 8.91
CA ARG A 636 -20.07 -36.88 10.04
C ARG A 636 -21.54 -37.22 9.77
N LEU A 637 -22.04 -36.95 8.56
CA LEU A 637 -23.40 -37.34 8.14
C LEU A 637 -23.59 -38.86 8.14
N LEU A 638 -22.60 -39.61 7.64
CA LEU A 638 -22.60 -41.07 7.64
C LEU A 638 -22.59 -41.63 9.06
N ILE A 639 -21.68 -41.16 9.91
CA ILE A 639 -21.60 -41.56 11.32
C ILE A 639 -22.93 -41.28 12.03
N SER A 640 -23.51 -40.09 11.85
CA SER A 640 -24.78 -39.69 12.48
C SER A 640 -25.99 -40.48 11.95
N LEU A 641 -25.93 -41.03 10.74
CA LEU A 641 -26.96 -41.94 10.20
C LEU A 641 -26.77 -43.38 10.70
N LEU A 642 -25.53 -43.83 10.86
CA LEU A 642 -25.18 -45.16 11.34
C LEU A 642 -25.41 -45.30 12.85
N SER A 643 -25.14 -44.27 13.64
CA SER A 643 -25.36 -44.28 15.10
C SER A 643 -26.84 -44.38 15.49
N THR A 644 -27.76 -44.00 14.60
CA THR A 644 -29.21 -44.15 14.81
C THR A 644 -29.75 -45.54 14.48
N ASP A 645 -28.99 -46.37 13.76
CA ASP A 645 -29.34 -47.77 13.48
C ASP A 645 -28.43 -48.66 14.35
N GLY A 646 -28.87 -48.97 15.58
CA GLY A 646 -28.11 -49.73 16.59
C GLY A 646 -27.73 -51.16 16.18
N LYS A 647 -26.79 -51.31 15.25
CA LYS A 647 -26.04 -52.54 14.95
C LYS A 647 -24.62 -52.17 14.50
N GLU A 648 -23.67 -52.22 15.42
CA GLU A 648 -22.22 -51.96 15.24
C GLU A 648 -21.50 -52.89 14.22
N GLY A 649 -22.21 -53.75 13.48
CA GLY A 649 -21.61 -54.80 12.66
C GLY A 649 -21.44 -54.52 11.16
N ARG A 650 -21.68 -53.30 10.65
CA ARG A 650 -21.68 -53.03 9.18
C ARG A 650 -20.84 -51.84 8.71
N VAL A 651 -19.93 -51.32 9.53
CA VAL A 651 -19.11 -50.15 9.15
C VAL A 651 -17.93 -50.52 8.23
N SER A 652 -17.51 -51.79 8.16
CA SER A 652 -16.29 -52.15 7.40
C SER A 652 -16.47 -52.42 5.90
N MET A 653 -17.70 -52.58 5.38
CA MET A 653 -17.91 -52.96 3.97
C MET A 653 -18.24 -51.81 3.01
N GLN A 654 -18.55 -50.60 3.49
CA GLN A 654 -18.83 -49.44 2.61
C GLN A 654 -17.64 -48.48 2.45
N ALA A 655 -16.54 -48.67 3.19
CA ALA A 655 -15.34 -47.84 3.04
C ALA A 655 -14.57 -48.11 1.73
N GLU A 656 -14.64 -49.33 1.19
CA GLU A 656 -13.95 -49.71 -0.05
C GLU A 656 -14.59 -49.10 -1.31
N SER A 657 -15.89 -48.78 -1.30
CA SER A 657 -16.55 -48.12 -2.45
C SER A 657 -16.25 -46.61 -2.56
N PHE A 658 -15.63 -46.01 -1.54
CA PHE A 658 -15.26 -44.59 -1.50
C PHE A 658 -13.74 -44.34 -1.57
N GLY A 659 -12.94 -45.37 -1.90
CA GLY A 659 -11.53 -45.20 -2.25
C GLY A 659 -10.56 -44.99 -1.08
N CYS A 660 -10.85 -45.50 0.11
CA CYS A 660 -9.86 -45.58 1.20
C CYS A 660 -9.29 -46.99 1.34
N ALA A 661 -7.96 -47.10 1.50
CA ALA A 661 -7.32 -48.32 1.98
C ALA A 661 -7.70 -48.54 3.46
N SER A 662 -8.03 -49.79 3.80
CA SER A 662 -8.74 -50.26 4.99
C SER A 662 -8.11 -50.01 6.38
N ASN A 663 -7.09 -49.15 6.52
CA ASN A 663 -6.28 -49.05 7.74
C ASN A 663 -6.30 -47.67 8.43
N GLY A 664 -7.28 -46.79 8.16
CA GLY A 664 -7.23 -45.38 8.60
C GLY A 664 -8.28 -44.90 9.61
N ILE A 665 -9.09 -45.77 10.22
CA ILE A 665 -10.17 -45.34 11.12
C ILE A 665 -10.08 -46.13 12.43
N THR A 666 -9.81 -45.44 13.54
CA THR A 666 -9.88 -46.02 14.89
C THR A 666 -11.30 -45.89 15.46
N SER A 667 -11.64 -46.69 16.48
CA SER A 667 -12.98 -46.78 17.09
C SER A 667 -13.52 -45.48 17.71
N SER A 668 -12.71 -44.41 17.78
CA SER A 668 -13.08 -43.06 18.21
C SER A 668 -13.42 -42.11 17.06
N GLY A 669 -13.28 -42.52 15.79
CA GLY A 669 -13.57 -41.68 14.63
C GLY A 669 -12.47 -40.68 14.24
N GLU A 670 -11.27 -40.80 14.81
CA GLU A 670 -10.09 -40.03 14.40
C GLU A 670 -9.35 -40.74 13.25
N ILE A 671 -8.98 -39.97 12.21
CA ILE A 671 -8.17 -40.41 11.08
C ILE A 671 -6.73 -40.00 11.34
N GLU A 672 -5.80 -40.97 11.38
CA GLU A 672 -4.37 -40.65 11.44
C GLU A 672 -3.92 -39.89 10.18
N PRO A 673 -3.13 -38.81 10.31
CA PRO A 673 -2.63 -38.09 9.15
C PRO A 673 -1.74 -39.00 8.30
N LEU A 674 -1.98 -38.98 6.99
CA LEU A 674 -1.23 -39.72 5.97
C LEU A 674 0.24 -39.26 5.93
N THR A 675 1.08 -39.75 6.84
CA THR A 675 2.54 -39.59 6.74
C THR A 675 3.08 -40.55 5.69
N LYS A 676 2.89 -40.22 4.41
CA LYS A 676 3.74 -40.74 3.34
C LYS A 676 4.29 -39.57 2.54
N LYS A 677 5.57 -39.29 2.79
CA LYS A 677 6.46 -38.53 1.90
C LYS A 677 6.25 -39.00 0.46
N ARG A 678 5.57 -38.21 -0.36
CA ARG A 678 5.72 -38.31 -1.82
C ARG A 678 6.87 -37.40 -2.21
N LYS A 679 8.01 -38.01 -2.55
CA LYS A 679 9.03 -37.37 -3.38
C LYS A 679 8.44 -37.18 -4.78
N LEU A 680 8.14 -35.94 -5.15
CA LEU A 680 8.66 -35.23 -6.33
C LEU A 680 8.18 -33.78 -6.28
#